data_AF-A0A5C7IHP9-F1
#
_entry.id   AF-A0A5C7IHP9-F1
#
_cell.length_a   1.000
_cell.length_b   1.000
_cell.length_c   1.000
_cell.angle_alpha   90.00
_cell.angle_beta   90.00
_cell.angle_gamma   90.00
#
_symmetry.space_group_name_H-M   'P 1'
#
loop_
_entity.id
_entity.type
_entity.pdbx_description
1 polymer ?
#
loop_
_entity_poly.entity_id
_entity_poly.type
_entity_poly.pdbx_seq_one_letter_code
_entity_poly.pdbx_strand_id
1 'polypeptide(L)'
;MKGTPESEFIEKIVKDVLKKLKHMPSGDHLDGLVGMSSRIDEGTSAVESISLDLSQINELHLNSDAFMRMHRLKFLKFYSSQCSKGKKEEDKVHLREGLELLPDELRYLHWHRYPLTCLPSKFDPENLVELQMHHSSVEHLWEENQFNLEKLRWIDLSHSQHLAEIPNLSGASNLQTMVLNGCSSLTKFPQISWNIKELKLSQTEIEEVPSAIEYLNQLVSLELNYCTRLQNLPSNIRNLTSLKRFSLQGCSSITEFPEISGDVSHLYLDGTAIDQVPSSIERLTKLHELSLKYCTRLKRVSSSIFKLQSLTRCILSGCSRLDDLPEVLETECILQALYLDRTAKRKLNTRYCKCIESLPYSICNMNSLSSLDLSGFLGVDKMLEDLPLSGSSFLTRLNLSKCNLSTFPSALSCLAYLKRLNVSGNNFESLRLTPFPCLEELNISHCKRLQSLHEFPLPSRLLDLQAHHCISLETLPTSNVVFTGYWNTQQCFIYYNCLKLDANARVNIMADAQLRIQVMATKARLSSPKMYLDGPSFSFCCPGNEIPEWFSHQHRGSSVVIKLPPHWCSTKFLGFALCVVAAFEDCEYFNFCFNCKCYFLTKDDEVHEIVCDIDGMKIDGRLGFMESDHVFLLYSHQLSAVFQRDVGEHNLSIYSSCREALFEFSPVDEYLQPIRNCKIKKCGVHLLYLEEETTQISGDDSLNEAGLVESGGDGIQNIVEDEEVPNSTTLEEEGTKNKSESEIDTLLLGKSGVKLRSSSWLDLLFFNCFGAVN
;
A
#
# COMPACT_ATOMS: atom_id res chain seq x y z
N MET A 1 56.88 32.83 2.16
CA MET A 1 55.73 32.24 2.88
C MET A 1 54.62 32.01 1.86
N LYS A 2 54.00 30.82 1.85
CA LYS A 2 52.77 30.54 1.08
C LYS A 2 51.62 30.40 2.09
N GLY A 3 50.38 30.74 1.72
CA GLY A 3 49.21 30.52 2.57
C GLY A 3 48.96 29.03 2.83
N THR A 4 48.36 28.69 3.97
CA THR A 4 48.00 27.30 4.31
C THR A 4 46.66 26.89 3.68
N PRO A 5 46.45 25.60 3.37
CA PRO A 5 45.20 25.13 2.76
C PRO A 5 43.93 25.40 3.60
N GLU A 6 44.07 25.51 4.93
CA GLU A 6 43.00 25.97 5.83
C GLU A 6 42.36 27.27 5.34
N SER A 7 43.19 28.21 4.84
CA SER A 7 42.72 29.49 4.35
C SER A 7 41.85 29.33 3.11
N GLU A 8 42.18 28.44 2.16
CA GLU A 8 41.33 28.19 0.99
C GLU A 8 40.06 27.40 1.34
N PHE A 9 40.11 26.44 2.27
CA PHE A 9 38.92 25.69 2.70
C PHE A 9 37.92 26.59 3.42
N ILE A 10 38.38 27.38 4.40
CA ILE A 10 37.52 28.28 5.16
C ILE A 10 37.11 29.48 4.29
N GLU A 11 37.99 30.04 3.45
CA GLU A 11 37.60 31.08 2.50
C GLU A 11 36.60 30.55 1.45
N LYS A 12 36.62 29.26 1.07
CA LYS A 12 35.60 28.64 0.20
C LYS A 12 34.25 28.52 0.91
N ILE A 13 34.20 28.02 2.14
CA ILE A 13 32.96 27.95 2.94
C ILE A 13 32.41 29.36 3.20
N VAL A 14 33.28 30.30 3.60
CA VAL A 14 32.92 31.71 3.80
C VAL A 14 32.50 32.37 2.49
N LYS A 15 33.12 32.07 1.35
CA LYS A 15 32.68 32.56 0.02
C LYS A 15 31.31 32.03 -0.35
N ASP A 16 30.99 30.75 -0.16
CA ASP A 16 29.66 30.23 -0.49
C ASP A 16 28.57 30.69 0.50
N VAL A 17 28.90 30.90 1.78
CA VAL A 17 28.01 31.57 2.75
C VAL A 17 27.79 33.04 2.36
N LEU A 18 28.85 33.80 2.05
CA LEU A 18 28.75 35.19 1.57
C LEU A 18 28.04 35.30 0.21
N LYS A 19 28.13 34.29 -0.65
CA LYS A 19 27.44 34.21 -1.94
C LYS A 19 25.94 33.96 -1.76
N LYS A 20 25.52 33.23 -0.72
CA LYS A 20 24.12 33.16 -0.28
C LYS A 20 23.64 34.46 0.38
N LEU A 21 24.49 35.12 1.18
CA LEU A 21 24.17 36.43 1.79
C LEU A 21 24.09 37.57 0.76
N LYS A 22 24.81 37.48 -0.37
CA LYS A 22 24.73 38.40 -1.53
C LYS A 22 23.41 38.30 -2.32
N HIS A 23 22.38 37.64 -1.79
CA HIS A 23 21.00 37.75 -2.27
C HIS A 23 20.08 38.51 -1.30
N MET A 24 20.64 39.15 -0.26
CA MET A 24 20.01 40.29 0.41
C MET A 24 20.55 41.62 -0.16
N PRO A 25 19.73 42.69 -0.21
CA PRO A 25 20.12 43.95 -0.83
C PRO A 25 21.17 44.73 -0.02
N SER A 26 22.11 45.31 -0.77
CA SER A 26 23.14 46.29 -0.41
C SER A 26 23.09 46.98 0.97
N GLY A 27 24.18 46.82 1.72
CA GLY A 27 24.61 47.69 2.83
C GLY A 27 26.13 47.63 2.97
N ASP A 28 26.77 48.72 3.40
CA ASP A 28 28.23 48.91 3.37
C ASP A 28 29.03 48.18 4.46
N HIS A 29 30.36 48.38 4.38
CA HIS A 29 31.44 48.10 5.35
C HIS A 29 32.40 46.94 5.01
N LEU A 30 33.49 47.27 4.33
CA LEU A 30 34.62 46.36 4.03
C LEU A 30 35.89 46.61 4.87
N ASP A 31 35.87 47.55 5.82
CA ASP A 31 37.05 47.95 6.61
C ASP A 31 37.46 46.93 7.70
N GLY A 32 36.71 45.84 7.89
CA GLY A 32 36.95 44.81 8.90
C GLY A 32 37.99 43.73 8.54
N LEU A 33 38.64 43.83 7.38
CA LEU A 33 39.38 42.71 6.76
C LEU A 33 40.77 42.40 7.36
N VAL A 34 41.38 43.31 8.13
CA VAL A 34 42.66 43.05 8.82
C VAL A 34 42.40 42.52 10.23
N GLY A 35 42.28 41.19 10.34
CA GLY A 35 42.00 40.49 11.59
C GLY A 35 41.13 39.23 11.46
N MET A 36 40.72 38.85 10.25
CA MET A 36 39.82 37.72 10.06
C MET A 36 40.45 36.35 10.38
N SER A 37 41.77 36.17 10.34
CA SER A 37 42.39 34.87 10.69
C SER A 37 42.20 34.51 12.16
N SER A 38 42.47 35.41 13.10
CA SER A 38 42.23 35.14 14.53
C SER A 38 40.74 34.99 14.85
N ARG A 39 39.87 35.72 14.13
CA ARG A 39 38.41 35.58 14.25
C ARG A 39 37.85 34.30 13.64
N ILE A 40 38.59 33.65 12.74
CA ILE A 40 38.26 32.31 12.21
C ILE A 40 38.56 31.24 13.27
N ASP A 41 39.69 31.33 13.98
CA ASP A 41 39.99 30.42 15.11
C ASP A 41 38.98 30.62 16.26
N GLU A 42 38.67 31.87 16.63
CA GLU A 42 37.58 32.18 17.58
C GLU A 42 36.23 31.61 17.09
N GLY A 43 35.89 31.80 15.81
CA GLY A 43 34.64 31.37 15.21
C GLY A 43 34.47 29.84 15.16
N THR A 44 35.51 29.09 14.82
CA THR A 44 35.48 27.62 14.80
C THR A 44 35.28 27.04 16.20
N SER A 45 35.85 27.67 17.24
CA SER A 45 35.64 27.26 18.64
C SER A 45 34.19 27.43 19.13
N ALA A 46 33.36 28.20 18.43
CA ALA A 46 31.97 28.47 18.76
C ALA A 46 30.96 27.57 18.00
N VAL A 47 31.42 26.71 17.09
CA VAL A 47 30.54 25.84 16.29
C VAL A 47 30.03 24.67 17.13
N GLU A 48 28.72 24.63 17.40
CA GLU A 48 28.09 23.52 18.13
C GLU A 48 27.38 22.49 17.23
N SER A 49 27.13 22.81 15.96
CA SER A 49 26.38 21.94 15.03
C SER A 49 26.80 22.13 13.58
N ILE A 50 26.94 21.02 12.86
CA ILE A 50 27.19 20.95 11.41
C ILE A 50 26.19 19.97 10.79
N SER A 51 25.47 20.41 9.75
CA SER A 51 24.57 19.57 8.95
C SER A 51 24.77 19.87 7.46
N LEU A 52 24.99 18.81 6.66
CA LEU A 52 25.36 18.90 5.24
C LEU A 52 24.72 17.78 4.43
N ASP A 53 23.92 18.18 3.44
CA ASP A 53 23.39 17.27 2.41
C ASP A 53 24.46 17.07 1.31
N LEU A 54 25.17 15.95 1.40
CA LEU A 54 26.16 15.49 0.43
C LEU A 54 25.58 15.37 -0.99
N SER A 55 24.26 15.21 -1.14
CA SER A 55 23.64 15.13 -2.46
C SER A 55 23.71 16.46 -3.24
N GLN A 56 23.84 17.59 -2.54
CA GLN A 56 23.87 18.96 -3.10
C GLN A 56 25.27 19.45 -3.50
N ILE A 57 26.32 18.65 -3.26
CA ILE A 57 27.72 18.98 -3.57
C ILE A 57 28.35 17.92 -4.47
N ASN A 58 29.48 18.24 -5.10
CA ASN A 58 30.23 17.28 -5.93
C ASN A 58 31.12 16.41 -5.04
N GLU A 59 32.18 17.01 -4.48
CA GLU A 59 33.17 16.36 -3.62
C GLU A 59 33.48 17.26 -2.40
N LEU A 60 33.78 16.62 -1.27
CA LEU A 60 34.26 17.22 -0.02
C LEU A 60 35.59 16.55 0.36
N HIS A 61 36.69 17.26 0.16
CA HIS A 61 38.01 16.83 0.66
C HIS A 61 38.19 17.39 2.08
N LEU A 62 38.59 16.54 3.01
CA LEU A 62 38.87 16.89 4.40
C LEU A 62 40.31 16.48 4.75
N ASN A 63 40.98 17.35 5.50
CA ASN A 63 42.30 17.09 6.08
C ASN A 63 42.18 16.27 7.37
N SER A 64 43.29 15.72 7.86
CA SER A 64 43.33 14.98 9.14
C SER A 64 42.92 15.83 10.35
N ASP A 65 43.13 17.16 10.28
CA ASP A 65 42.92 18.14 11.35
C ASP A 65 41.54 18.82 11.33
N ALA A 66 40.65 18.46 10.39
CA ALA A 66 39.47 19.25 10.03
C ALA A 66 38.51 19.62 11.17
N PHE A 67 38.44 18.82 12.24
CA PHE A 67 37.61 19.10 13.42
C PHE A 67 38.41 19.51 14.68
N MET A 68 39.75 19.54 14.64
CA MET A 68 40.57 19.71 15.84
C MET A 68 40.35 21.03 16.61
N ARG A 69 39.85 22.10 15.97
CA ARG A 69 39.52 23.38 16.64
C ARG A 69 38.04 23.53 17.01
N MET A 70 37.20 22.54 16.69
CA MET A 70 35.74 22.60 16.88
C MET A 70 35.30 21.97 18.22
N HIS A 71 35.98 22.32 19.31
CA HIS A 71 35.84 21.67 20.62
C HIS A 71 34.42 21.70 21.25
N ARG A 72 33.48 22.47 20.70
CA ARG A 72 32.08 22.56 21.17
C ARG A 72 31.08 21.82 20.27
N LEU A 73 31.54 21.13 19.23
CA LEU A 73 30.70 20.46 18.25
C LEU A 73 29.94 19.28 18.89
N LYS A 74 28.62 19.44 19.05
CA LYS A 74 27.71 18.44 19.65
C LYS A 74 26.95 17.64 18.60
N PHE A 75 26.80 18.18 17.38
CA PHE A 75 26.06 17.55 16.29
C PHE A 75 26.88 17.60 14.99
N LEU A 76 27.20 16.44 14.42
CA LEU A 76 27.81 16.32 13.10
C LEU A 76 26.91 15.43 12.24
N LYS A 77 26.37 15.98 11.14
CA LYS A 77 25.41 15.31 10.26
C LYS A 77 25.78 15.46 8.78
N PHE A 78 26.45 14.45 8.22
CA PHE A 78 26.62 14.30 6.77
C PHE A 78 25.66 13.22 6.26
N TYR A 79 24.77 13.59 5.33
CA TYR A 79 23.71 12.72 4.81
C TYR A 79 23.51 12.94 3.30
N SER A 80 22.85 12.03 2.58
CA SER A 80 22.36 12.31 1.21
C SER A 80 20.83 12.29 1.21
N SER A 81 20.19 13.32 0.65
CA SER A 81 18.73 13.31 0.42
C SER A 81 18.30 12.53 -0.83
N GLN A 82 19.24 11.96 -1.60
CA GLN A 82 18.98 11.25 -2.86
C GLN A 82 19.09 9.72 -2.76
N CYS A 83 19.42 9.15 -1.59
CA CYS A 83 19.55 7.71 -1.35
C CYS A 83 18.36 6.85 -1.84
N SER A 84 17.15 7.40 -1.89
CA SER A 84 15.93 6.70 -2.32
C SER A 84 15.84 6.45 -3.84
N LYS A 85 16.74 7.01 -4.66
CA LYS A 85 16.59 7.03 -6.13
C LYS A 85 17.39 5.96 -6.89
N GLY A 86 17.85 4.90 -6.24
CA GLY A 86 18.42 3.69 -6.88
C GLY A 86 19.71 3.87 -7.68
N LYS A 87 20.28 5.08 -7.71
CA LYS A 87 21.58 5.34 -8.33
C LYS A 87 22.69 4.76 -7.46
N LYS A 88 23.75 4.25 -8.09
CA LYS A 88 25.04 4.11 -7.41
C LYS A 88 25.57 5.51 -7.13
N GLU A 89 25.40 6.01 -5.91
CA GLU A 89 26.14 7.19 -5.45
C GLU A 89 27.64 6.83 -5.33
N GLU A 90 28.50 7.83 -5.51
CA GLU A 90 29.95 7.72 -5.35
C GLU A 90 30.36 8.29 -3.98
N ASP A 91 31.53 7.92 -3.47
CA ASP A 91 31.99 8.34 -2.14
C ASP A 91 32.48 9.79 -2.15
N LYS A 92 31.54 10.72 -1.94
CA LYS A 92 31.78 12.17 -2.05
C LYS A 92 32.68 12.78 -0.98
N VAL A 93 33.04 12.05 0.08
CA VAL A 93 33.86 12.56 1.19
C VAL A 93 35.22 11.86 1.18
N HIS A 94 36.29 12.63 1.03
CA HIS A 94 37.64 12.11 0.89
C HIS A 94 38.53 12.56 2.07
N LEU A 95 38.95 11.59 2.88
CA LEU A 95 39.88 11.75 4.03
C LEU A 95 41.21 11.07 3.68
N ARG A 96 42.01 11.70 2.80
CA ARG A 96 43.23 11.08 2.23
C ARG A 96 44.33 10.78 3.25
N GLU A 97 44.35 11.55 4.34
CA GLU A 97 45.34 11.46 5.42
C GLU A 97 44.72 10.85 6.70
N GLY A 98 43.54 10.22 6.57
CA GLY A 98 42.73 9.78 7.69
C GLY A 98 42.07 10.96 8.42
N LEU A 99 41.75 10.78 9.69
CA LEU A 99 41.21 11.79 10.59
C LEU A 99 41.85 11.62 11.98
N GLU A 100 42.43 12.68 12.55
CA GLU A 100 43.19 12.57 13.80
C GLU A 100 42.34 12.64 15.06
N LEU A 101 41.18 13.31 15.01
CA LEU A 101 40.33 13.57 16.16
C LEU A 101 38.88 13.85 15.71
N LEU A 102 37.91 13.41 16.51
CA LEU A 102 36.56 13.95 16.54
C LEU A 102 36.35 14.66 17.90
N PRO A 103 35.58 15.76 17.99
CA PRO A 103 35.46 16.51 19.24
C PRO A 103 34.74 15.74 20.35
N ASP A 104 35.29 15.74 21.57
CA ASP A 104 34.79 14.90 22.68
C ASP A 104 33.44 15.37 23.27
N GLU A 105 32.95 16.56 22.89
CA GLU A 105 31.60 17.05 23.21
C GLU A 105 30.51 16.49 22.27
N LEU A 106 30.89 15.66 21.28
CA LEU A 106 29.99 15.16 20.23
C LEU A 106 28.93 14.20 20.79
N ARG A 107 27.65 14.52 20.51
CA ARG A 107 26.46 13.82 21.04
C ARG A 107 25.68 13.10 19.96
N TYR A 108 25.72 13.63 18.73
CA TYR A 108 25.07 13.06 17.56
C TYR A 108 26.08 13.00 16.41
N LEU A 109 26.45 11.79 16.01
CA LEU A 109 27.32 11.53 14.87
C LEU A 109 26.53 10.77 13.80
N HIS A 110 26.06 11.50 12.78
CA HIS A 110 25.50 10.91 11.57
C HIS A 110 26.46 11.16 10.41
N TRP A 111 26.99 10.10 9.82
CA TRP A 111 27.89 10.19 8.68
C TRP A 111 27.59 9.06 7.69
N HIS A 112 26.71 9.34 6.73
CA HIS A 112 26.43 8.42 5.63
C HIS A 112 27.72 8.18 4.82
N ARG A 113 28.06 6.91 4.57
CA ARG A 113 29.29 6.50 3.87
C ARG A 113 30.54 7.11 4.48
N TYR A 114 30.74 6.88 5.78
CA TYR A 114 32.00 7.23 6.44
C TYR A 114 33.15 6.41 5.81
N PRO A 115 34.21 7.06 5.28
CA PRO A 115 35.15 6.42 4.35
C PRO A 115 36.37 5.78 5.01
N LEU A 116 36.48 5.81 6.35
CA LEU A 116 37.59 5.20 7.08
C LEU A 116 37.16 3.88 7.73
N THR A 117 38.12 2.97 7.93
CA THR A 117 37.88 1.62 8.48
C THR A 117 37.57 1.61 9.99
N CYS A 118 37.84 2.70 10.69
CA CYS A 118 37.52 2.91 12.11
C CYS A 118 37.30 4.41 12.44
N LEU A 119 36.76 4.70 13.62
CA LEU A 119 36.77 6.04 14.21
C LEU A 119 38.18 6.39 14.74
N PRO A 120 38.55 7.69 14.83
CA PRO A 120 39.90 8.08 15.26
C PRO A 120 40.23 7.54 16.66
N SER A 121 41.40 6.91 16.83
CA SER A 121 41.80 6.28 18.10
C SER A 121 42.01 7.23 19.28
N LYS A 122 41.96 8.55 19.05
CA LYS A 122 42.00 9.60 20.07
C LYS A 122 40.62 10.12 20.50
N PHE A 123 39.53 9.71 19.85
CA PHE A 123 38.17 10.19 20.12
C PHE A 123 37.59 9.51 21.38
N ASP A 124 37.08 10.30 22.33
CA ASP A 124 36.30 9.76 23.46
C ASP A 124 34.78 9.80 23.17
N PRO A 125 34.10 8.65 23.02
CA PRO A 125 32.66 8.58 22.82
C PRO A 125 31.82 8.80 24.10
N GLU A 126 32.39 9.19 25.26
CA GLU A 126 31.63 9.37 26.52
C GLU A 126 30.41 10.31 26.37
N ASN A 127 30.44 11.32 25.51
CA ASN A 127 29.30 12.23 25.31
C ASN A 127 28.29 11.79 24.23
N LEU A 128 28.59 10.69 23.53
CA LEU A 128 27.83 10.23 22.37
C LEU A 128 26.47 9.63 22.80
N VAL A 129 25.39 10.12 22.19
CA VAL A 129 24.01 9.68 22.43
C VAL A 129 23.49 8.87 21.23
N GLU A 130 23.85 9.26 20.01
CA GLU A 130 23.46 8.56 18.78
C GLU A 130 24.63 8.47 17.79
N LEU A 131 24.81 7.27 17.23
CA LEU A 131 25.79 6.95 16.20
C LEU A 131 25.08 6.37 14.97
N GLN A 132 25.15 7.04 13.84
CA GLN A 132 24.43 6.71 12.59
C GLN A 132 25.40 6.76 11.40
N MET A 133 26.06 5.65 11.09
CA MET A 133 27.10 5.54 10.06
C MET A 133 26.71 4.50 9.00
N HIS A 134 25.52 4.63 8.43
CA HIS A 134 25.01 3.69 7.42
C HIS A 134 25.78 3.77 6.08
N HIS A 135 25.95 2.61 5.44
CA HIS A 135 26.76 2.37 4.23
C HIS A 135 28.26 2.69 4.36
N SER A 136 28.84 2.55 5.56
CA SER A 136 30.23 2.98 5.80
C SER A 136 31.28 1.90 5.51
N SER A 137 32.52 2.34 5.30
CA SER A 137 33.71 1.48 5.10
C SER A 137 34.28 0.94 6.42
N VAL A 138 33.56 1.05 7.54
CA VAL A 138 34.02 0.64 8.87
C VAL A 138 34.16 -0.89 8.93
N GLU A 139 35.35 -1.34 9.31
CA GLU A 139 35.69 -2.75 9.59
C GLU A 139 35.55 -3.05 11.09
N HIS A 140 36.01 -2.11 11.93
CA HIS A 140 35.94 -2.14 13.39
C HIS A 140 35.62 -0.72 13.91
N LEU A 141 34.68 -0.56 14.84
CA LEU A 141 34.25 0.78 15.30
C LEU A 141 35.39 1.60 15.92
N TRP A 142 36.03 1.05 16.94
CA TRP A 142 37.14 1.60 17.72
C TRP A 142 37.86 0.45 18.45
N GLU A 143 39.09 0.68 18.91
CA GLU A 143 39.85 -0.30 19.70
C GLU A 143 39.18 -0.57 21.06
N GLU A 144 39.39 -1.76 21.64
CA GLU A 144 38.78 -2.18 22.91
C GLU A 144 39.35 -1.42 24.13
N ASN A 145 38.86 -0.20 24.34
CA ASN A 145 39.07 0.60 25.55
C ASN A 145 37.83 0.58 26.45
N GLN A 146 38.03 0.81 27.76
CA GLN A 146 36.95 0.90 28.75
C GLN A 146 36.25 2.26 28.70
N PHE A 147 35.57 2.56 27.58
CA PHE A 147 34.84 3.80 27.38
C PHE A 147 33.56 3.88 28.25
N ASN A 148 33.24 5.08 28.75
CA ASN A 148 32.00 5.34 29.47
C ASN A 148 30.81 5.56 28.51
N LEU A 149 30.22 4.47 28.02
CA LEU A 149 29.12 4.53 27.05
C LEU A 149 27.72 4.72 27.68
N GLU A 150 27.63 5.21 28.92
CA GLU A 150 26.35 5.43 29.62
C GLU A 150 25.39 6.35 28.87
N LYS A 151 25.88 7.31 28.06
CA LYS A 151 25.01 8.27 27.35
C LYS A 151 24.41 7.72 26.05
N LEU A 152 24.96 6.62 25.51
CA LEU A 152 24.65 6.08 24.19
C LEU A 152 23.27 5.39 24.18
N ARG A 153 22.45 5.70 23.18
CA ARG A 153 21.04 5.25 23.05
C ARG A 153 20.70 4.58 21.73
N TRP A 154 21.35 5.00 20.63
CA TRP A 154 21.12 4.51 19.28
C TRP A 154 22.46 4.21 18.59
N ILE A 155 22.60 3.01 18.03
CA ILE A 155 23.66 2.68 17.06
C ILE A 155 22.99 2.19 15.76
N ASP A 156 23.34 2.80 14.63
CA ASP A 156 22.98 2.35 13.29
C ASP A 156 24.23 2.32 12.41
N LEU A 157 24.66 1.13 12.01
CA LEU A 157 25.77 0.91 11.07
C LEU A 157 25.28 0.16 9.83
N SER A 158 23.97 0.20 9.53
CA SER A 158 23.35 -0.60 8.46
C SER A 158 24.08 -0.47 7.13
N HIS A 159 24.18 -1.59 6.42
CA HIS A 159 24.90 -1.74 5.15
C HIS A 159 26.40 -1.39 5.19
N SER A 160 27.04 -1.35 6.37
CA SER A 160 28.51 -1.33 6.49
C SER A 160 29.05 -2.73 6.21
N GLN A 161 29.20 -3.04 4.92
CA GLN A 161 29.41 -4.41 4.42
C GLN A 161 30.68 -5.08 4.95
N HIS A 162 31.70 -4.29 5.32
CA HIS A 162 33.01 -4.76 5.80
C HIS A 162 33.09 -4.91 7.33
N LEU A 163 32.06 -4.50 8.08
CA LEU A 163 32.04 -4.53 9.53
C LEU A 163 32.15 -5.97 10.05
N ALA A 164 33.31 -6.34 10.59
CA ALA A 164 33.63 -7.72 10.96
C ALA A 164 33.14 -8.08 12.36
N GLU A 165 33.18 -7.11 13.28
CA GLU A 165 32.74 -7.28 14.66
C GLU A 165 32.24 -5.96 15.30
N ILE A 166 31.60 -6.11 16.45
CA ILE A 166 31.09 -5.03 17.28
C ILE A 166 31.87 -5.07 18.61
N PRO A 167 32.41 -3.94 19.10
CA PRO A 167 33.10 -3.88 20.39
C PRO A 167 32.15 -4.25 21.54
N ASN A 168 32.68 -4.58 22.71
CA ASN A 168 31.84 -4.94 23.86
C ASN A 168 31.02 -3.74 24.37
N LEU A 169 29.71 -3.75 24.08
CA LEU A 169 28.74 -2.72 24.45
C LEU A 169 27.89 -3.10 25.68
N SER A 170 28.31 -4.08 26.48
CA SER A 170 27.62 -4.44 27.73
C SER A 170 27.50 -3.27 28.72
N GLY A 171 28.51 -2.38 28.74
CA GLY A 171 28.52 -1.15 29.54
C GLY A 171 27.66 0.00 29.00
N ALA A 172 27.12 -0.09 27.78
CA ALA A 172 26.26 0.94 27.18
C ALA A 172 24.84 0.87 27.78
N SER A 173 24.71 1.24 29.05
CA SER A 173 23.54 0.95 29.89
C SER A 173 22.22 1.58 29.43
N ASN A 174 22.26 2.68 28.67
CA ASN A 174 21.07 3.35 28.11
C ASN A 174 20.79 2.99 26.63
N LEU A 175 21.54 2.05 26.04
CA LEU A 175 21.40 1.65 24.64
C LEU A 175 20.04 0.96 24.41
N GLN A 176 19.18 1.57 23.60
CA GLN A 176 17.81 1.11 23.35
C GLN A 176 17.62 0.54 21.94
N THR A 177 18.37 1.02 20.96
CA THR A 177 18.24 0.60 19.55
C THR A 177 19.61 0.30 18.95
N MET A 178 19.73 -0.88 18.33
CA MET A 178 20.89 -1.26 17.51
C MET A 178 20.42 -1.78 16.14
N VAL A 179 20.94 -1.17 15.08
CA VAL A 179 20.66 -1.53 13.68
C VAL A 179 21.97 -1.85 12.95
N LEU A 180 22.14 -3.11 12.57
CA LEU A 180 23.28 -3.68 11.86
C LEU A 180 22.84 -4.43 10.60
N ASN A 181 21.65 -4.10 10.09
CA ASN A 181 21.08 -4.73 8.90
C ASN A 181 22.02 -4.57 7.69
N GLY A 182 22.40 -5.66 7.03
CA GLY A 182 23.27 -5.65 5.85
C GLY A 182 24.78 -5.57 6.14
N CYS A 183 25.21 -5.78 7.39
CA CYS A 183 26.63 -5.89 7.74
C CYS A 183 27.15 -7.30 7.38
N SER A 184 27.43 -7.52 6.09
CA SER A 184 27.74 -8.83 5.52
C SER A 184 29.03 -9.51 6.02
N SER A 185 29.93 -8.78 6.67
CA SER A 185 31.13 -9.36 7.33
C SER A 185 30.89 -9.75 8.80
N LEU A 186 29.76 -9.37 9.40
CA LEU A 186 29.49 -9.62 10.81
C LEU A 186 29.09 -11.09 11.04
N THR A 187 29.99 -11.84 11.68
CA THR A 187 29.85 -13.29 11.92
C THR A 187 29.55 -13.65 13.38
N LYS A 188 29.76 -12.72 14.32
CA LYS A 188 29.49 -12.89 15.75
C LYS A 188 28.25 -12.09 16.15
N PHE A 189 27.43 -12.65 17.04
CA PHE A 189 26.37 -11.89 17.71
C PHE A 189 26.99 -10.81 18.63
N PRO A 190 26.48 -9.56 18.63
CA PRO A 190 27.10 -8.47 19.37
C PRO A 190 26.94 -8.61 20.89
N GLN A 191 27.99 -8.29 21.66
CA GLN A 191 27.93 -8.21 23.12
C GLN A 191 27.34 -6.87 23.54
N ILE A 192 26.14 -6.88 24.13
CA ILE A 192 25.30 -5.69 24.33
C ILE A 192 24.67 -5.64 25.72
N SER A 193 24.23 -4.44 26.14
CA SER A 193 23.55 -4.25 27.42
C SER A 193 22.10 -4.75 27.43
N TRP A 194 21.60 -5.07 28.62
CA TRP A 194 20.29 -5.72 28.87
C TRP A 194 19.06 -4.79 28.72
N ASN A 195 19.29 -3.49 28.55
CA ASN A 195 18.25 -2.46 28.37
C ASN A 195 17.81 -2.24 26.91
N ILE A 196 18.38 -2.99 25.95
CA ILE A 196 18.03 -2.87 24.53
C ILE A 196 16.57 -3.27 24.26
N LYS A 197 15.90 -2.52 23.38
CA LYS A 197 14.49 -2.67 23.00
C LYS A 197 14.29 -3.08 21.55
N GLU A 198 15.15 -2.62 20.64
CA GLU A 198 15.16 -3.03 19.24
C GLU A 198 16.56 -3.49 18.82
N LEU A 199 16.66 -4.73 18.33
CA LEU A 199 17.88 -5.30 17.77
C LEU A 199 17.61 -5.82 16.35
N LYS A 200 18.31 -5.24 15.38
CA LYS A 200 18.14 -5.54 13.95
C LYS A 200 19.48 -5.96 13.36
N LEU A 201 19.57 -7.23 13.00
CA LEU A 201 20.77 -7.97 12.60
C LEU A 201 20.56 -8.68 11.24
N SER A 202 19.58 -8.24 10.45
CA SER A 202 19.20 -8.88 9.20
C SER A 202 20.33 -8.80 8.15
N GLN A 203 20.45 -9.77 7.25
CA GLN A 203 21.50 -9.81 6.20
C GLN A 203 22.93 -9.72 6.78
N THR A 204 23.15 -10.41 7.91
CA THR A 204 24.47 -10.65 8.51
C THR A 204 24.82 -12.13 8.40
N GLU A 205 26.11 -12.46 8.47
CA GLU A 205 26.62 -13.84 8.36
C GLU A 205 26.77 -14.52 9.73
N ILE A 206 25.98 -14.09 10.72
CA ILE A 206 25.97 -14.67 12.07
C ILE A 206 25.55 -16.14 12.05
N GLU A 207 26.32 -17.00 12.73
CA GLU A 207 26.11 -18.45 12.71
C GLU A 207 25.29 -18.95 13.91
N GLU A 208 25.35 -18.25 15.05
CA GLU A 208 24.60 -18.57 16.28
C GLU A 208 24.05 -17.34 17.01
N VAL A 209 23.05 -17.56 17.87
CA VAL A 209 22.59 -16.61 18.89
C VAL A 209 22.99 -17.18 20.27
N PRO A 210 23.72 -16.43 21.11
CA PRO A 210 24.20 -16.94 22.39
C PRO A 210 23.07 -17.11 23.41
N SER A 211 23.21 -18.08 24.33
CA SER A 211 22.25 -18.28 25.44
C SER A 211 22.05 -17.03 26.31
N ALA A 212 23.07 -16.16 26.39
CA ALA A 212 23.03 -14.85 27.05
C ALA A 212 21.98 -13.88 26.48
N ILE A 213 21.30 -14.21 25.37
CA ILE A 213 20.10 -13.49 24.92
C ILE A 213 19.01 -13.42 26.02
N GLU A 214 18.98 -14.36 26.96
CA GLU A 214 18.03 -14.37 28.10
C GLU A 214 18.13 -13.14 29.03
N TYR A 215 19.24 -12.40 29.00
CA TYR A 215 19.39 -11.19 29.80
C TYR A 215 18.73 -9.96 29.16
N LEU A 216 18.37 -10.00 27.86
CA LEU A 216 17.77 -8.89 27.11
C LEU A 216 16.27 -8.72 27.41
N ASN A 217 15.91 -8.63 28.69
CA ASN A 217 14.53 -8.67 29.18
C ASN A 217 13.66 -7.49 28.73
N GLN A 218 14.24 -6.40 28.20
CA GLN A 218 13.52 -5.27 27.62
C GLN A 218 13.35 -5.34 26.10
N LEU A 219 13.86 -6.38 25.43
CA LEU A 219 13.82 -6.51 23.98
C LEU A 219 12.38 -6.69 23.47
N VAL A 220 11.90 -5.72 22.68
CA VAL A 220 10.54 -5.65 22.13
C VAL A 220 10.49 -6.12 20.67
N SER A 221 11.54 -5.83 19.88
CA SER A 221 11.68 -6.25 18.48
C SER A 221 13.03 -6.90 18.22
N LEU A 222 13.01 -8.10 17.64
CA LEU A 222 14.21 -8.83 17.19
C LEU A 222 14.05 -9.22 15.72
N GLU A 223 14.92 -8.68 14.86
CA GLU A 223 14.89 -8.86 13.40
C GLU A 223 16.21 -9.45 12.90
N LEU A 224 16.19 -10.75 12.58
CA LEU A 224 17.32 -11.57 12.16
C LEU A 224 17.08 -12.12 10.74
N ASN A 225 16.56 -11.31 9.83
CA ASN A 225 16.08 -11.78 8.52
C ASN A 225 17.24 -12.02 7.55
N TYR A 226 17.16 -13.07 6.73
CA TYR A 226 18.16 -13.44 5.73
C TYR A 226 19.57 -13.74 6.28
N CYS A 227 19.70 -14.02 7.57
CA CYS A 227 20.93 -14.56 8.16
C CYS A 227 21.09 -16.03 7.75
N THR A 228 21.56 -16.29 6.53
CA THR A 228 21.44 -17.62 5.90
C THR A 228 22.19 -18.73 6.63
N ARG A 229 23.25 -18.39 7.38
CA ARG A 229 24.03 -19.31 8.21
C ARG A 229 23.45 -19.58 9.60
N LEU A 230 22.50 -18.77 10.06
CA LEU A 230 22.03 -18.82 11.44
C LEU A 230 21.39 -20.18 11.77
N GLN A 231 22.01 -20.91 12.70
CA GLN A 231 21.53 -22.20 13.19
C GLN A 231 20.34 -22.03 14.17
N ASN A 232 19.74 -23.16 14.57
CA ASN A 232 18.61 -23.17 15.49
C ASN A 232 18.91 -22.42 16.79
N LEU A 233 17.91 -21.69 17.28
CA LEU A 233 18.04 -20.73 18.38
C LEU A 233 18.13 -21.42 19.74
N PRO A 234 18.84 -20.84 20.73
CA PRO A 234 18.93 -21.40 22.08
C PRO A 234 17.55 -21.41 22.74
N SER A 235 17.20 -22.49 23.45
CA SER A 235 15.91 -22.62 24.15
C SER A 235 15.70 -21.59 25.26
N ASN A 236 16.76 -20.92 25.71
CA ASN A 236 16.72 -19.73 26.57
C ASN A 236 15.96 -18.54 25.94
N ILE A 237 15.74 -18.50 24.61
CA ILE A 237 15.01 -17.42 23.94
C ILE A 237 13.57 -17.25 24.46
N ARG A 238 12.97 -18.29 25.06
CA ARG A 238 11.67 -18.20 25.77
C ARG A 238 11.65 -17.21 26.93
N ASN A 239 12.81 -16.83 27.44
CA ASN A 239 12.95 -15.90 28.57
C ASN A 239 12.75 -14.43 28.16
N LEU A 240 12.67 -14.11 26.86
CA LEU A 240 12.43 -12.77 26.31
C LEU A 240 10.98 -12.29 26.52
N THR A 241 10.58 -12.08 27.78
CA THR A 241 9.20 -11.80 28.18
C THR A 241 8.59 -10.53 27.56
N SER A 242 9.39 -9.52 27.22
CA SER A 242 8.94 -8.27 26.59
C SER A 242 8.80 -8.34 25.06
N LEU A 243 9.18 -9.45 24.42
CA LEU A 243 9.29 -9.55 22.96
C LEU A 243 7.90 -9.53 22.30
N LYS A 244 7.65 -8.56 21.43
CA LYS A 244 6.37 -8.38 20.72
C LYS A 244 6.46 -8.67 19.23
N ARG A 245 7.62 -8.42 18.59
CA ARG A 245 7.88 -8.76 17.18
C ARG A 245 9.13 -9.63 17.09
N PHE A 246 9.03 -10.75 16.38
CA PHE A 246 10.16 -11.63 16.11
C PHE A 246 10.19 -12.04 14.63
N SER A 247 11.36 -11.96 14.01
CA SER A 247 11.53 -12.13 12.56
C SER A 247 12.81 -12.92 12.23
N LEU A 248 12.63 -14.04 11.51
CA LEU A 248 13.65 -14.96 10.98
C LEU A 248 13.44 -15.21 9.47
N GLN A 249 12.78 -14.28 8.77
CA GLN A 249 12.41 -14.40 7.36
C GLN A 249 13.66 -14.62 6.49
N GLY A 250 13.73 -15.72 5.75
CA GLY A 250 14.85 -16.07 4.87
C GLY A 250 15.99 -16.85 5.55
N CYS A 251 15.87 -17.21 6.83
CA CYS A 251 16.89 -17.99 7.54
C CYS A 251 16.78 -19.48 7.22
N SER A 252 17.27 -19.84 6.03
CA SER A 252 17.17 -21.19 5.44
C SER A 252 17.85 -22.31 6.25
N SER A 253 18.65 -21.99 7.26
CA SER A 253 19.30 -22.95 8.16
C SER A 253 18.49 -23.25 9.43
N ILE A 254 17.45 -22.47 9.75
CA ILE A 254 16.53 -22.74 10.87
C ILE A 254 15.63 -23.93 10.50
N THR A 255 15.82 -25.07 11.15
CA THR A 255 15.00 -26.30 10.95
C THR A 255 13.96 -26.54 12.04
N GLU A 256 14.09 -25.88 13.18
CA GLU A 256 13.22 -26.05 14.34
C GLU A 256 12.38 -24.79 14.60
N PHE A 257 11.14 -24.99 15.03
CA PHE A 257 10.27 -23.88 15.44
C PHE A 257 10.76 -23.32 16.78
N PRO A 258 10.95 -22.00 16.94
CA PRO A 258 11.60 -21.44 18.12
C PRO A 258 10.81 -21.68 19.41
N GLU A 259 11.51 -22.09 20.48
CA GLU A 259 10.97 -22.08 21.85
C GLU A 259 10.85 -20.62 22.34
N ILE A 260 9.80 -19.91 21.92
CA ILE A 260 9.43 -18.59 22.44
C ILE A 260 8.24 -18.67 23.43
N SER A 261 8.08 -17.64 24.25
CA SER A 261 6.95 -17.47 25.17
C SER A 261 6.66 -15.98 25.41
N GLY A 262 5.62 -15.66 26.18
CA GLY A 262 5.27 -14.27 26.51
C GLY A 262 4.41 -13.57 25.45
N ASP A 263 4.49 -12.24 25.41
CA ASP A 263 3.57 -11.37 24.66
C ASP A 263 3.93 -11.22 23.15
N VAL A 264 4.52 -12.25 22.54
CA VAL A 264 4.89 -12.25 21.12
C VAL A 264 3.63 -12.10 20.27
N SER A 265 3.51 -10.97 19.58
CA SER A 265 2.33 -10.56 18.82
C SER A 265 2.45 -10.77 17.32
N HIS A 266 3.67 -10.70 16.77
CA HIS A 266 3.95 -10.90 15.35
C HIS A 266 5.16 -11.81 15.19
N LEU A 267 5.00 -12.94 14.49
CA LEU A 267 6.03 -13.96 14.30
C LEU A 267 6.22 -14.27 12.81
N TYR A 268 7.37 -13.91 12.27
CA TYR A 268 7.73 -14.10 10.86
C TYR A 268 8.82 -15.17 10.73
N LEU A 269 8.47 -16.31 10.15
CA LEU A 269 9.33 -17.49 9.96
C LEU A 269 9.46 -17.87 8.49
N ASP A 270 9.05 -16.99 7.57
CA ASP A 270 9.11 -17.13 6.12
C ASP A 270 10.44 -17.71 5.62
N GLY A 271 10.41 -18.59 4.62
CA GLY A 271 11.61 -19.12 3.96
C GLY A 271 12.54 -19.98 4.82
N THR A 272 12.20 -20.22 6.09
CA THR A 272 12.94 -21.13 6.96
C THR A 272 12.79 -22.60 6.53
N ALA A 273 13.68 -23.46 7.04
CA ALA A 273 13.68 -24.90 6.81
C ALA A 273 12.82 -25.69 7.82
N ILE A 274 11.98 -25.02 8.62
CA ILE A 274 11.06 -25.60 9.61
C ILE A 274 10.14 -26.63 8.95
N ASP A 275 10.03 -27.83 9.53
CA ASP A 275 9.20 -28.91 8.98
C ASP A 275 7.87 -29.16 9.74
N GLN A 276 7.67 -28.56 10.91
CA GLN A 276 6.41 -28.59 11.65
C GLN A 276 6.18 -27.35 12.54
N VAL A 277 4.91 -26.95 12.70
CA VAL A 277 4.48 -26.05 13.78
C VAL A 277 4.04 -26.90 14.99
N PRO A 278 4.73 -26.82 16.15
CA PRO A 278 4.44 -27.62 17.33
C PRO A 278 3.23 -27.11 18.12
N SER A 279 2.67 -27.96 18.99
CA SER A 279 1.60 -27.57 19.92
C SER A 279 2.03 -26.56 20.99
N SER A 280 3.34 -26.39 21.23
CA SER A 280 3.87 -25.34 22.11
C SER A 280 3.53 -23.92 21.65
N ILE A 281 3.10 -23.73 20.39
CA ILE A 281 2.55 -22.45 19.91
C ILE A 281 1.38 -21.95 20.76
N GLU A 282 0.62 -22.85 21.42
CA GLU A 282 -0.49 -22.54 22.34
C GLU A 282 -0.09 -21.59 23.49
N ARG A 283 1.20 -21.48 23.79
CA ARG A 283 1.77 -20.55 24.78
C ARG A 283 1.76 -19.08 24.32
N LEU A 284 1.71 -18.83 23.02
CA LEU A 284 1.79 -17.49 22.42
C LEU A 284 0.41 -16.83 22.42
N THR A 285 -0.20 -16.70 23.60
CA THR A 285 -1.60 -16.25 23.78
C THR A 285 -1.89 -14.86 23.21
N LYS A 286 -0.85 -14.03 22.97
CA LYS A 286 -0.91 -12.71 22.35
C LYS A 286 -0.55 -12.68 20.87
N LEU A 287 -0.30 -13.82 20.23
CA LEU A 287 0.07 -13.86 18.80
C LEU A 287 -1.11 -13.40 17.94
N HIS A 288 -0.96 -12.25 17.27
CA HIS A 288 -1.93 -11.69 16.33
C HIS A 288 -1.67 -12.18 14.90
N GLU A 289 -0.40 -12.34 14.53
CA GLU A 289 0.03 -12.70 13.18
C GLU A 289 1.14 -13.75 13.18
N LEU A 290 0.92 -14.84 12.43
CA LEU A 290 1.92 -15.86 12.10
C LEU A 290 2.16 -15.90 10.59
N SER A 291 3.42 -15.83 10.17
CA SER A 291 3.81 -16.05 8.78
C SER A 291 4.90 -17.12 8.65
N LEU A 292 4.68 -18.07 7.75
CA LEU A 292 5.56 -19.18 7.37
C LEU A 292 5.68 -19.24 5.83
N LYS A 293 5.64 -18.09 5.15
CA LYS A 293 5.57 -18.01 3.69
C LYS A 293 6.82 -18.60 3.05
N TYR A 294 6.65 -19.49 2.08
CA TYR A 294 7.71 -20.26 1.43
C TYR A 294 8.55 -21.15 2.38
N CYS A 295 8.01 -21.58 3.53
CA CYS A 295 8.58 -22.69 4.30
C CYS A 295 8.42 -24.02 3.55
N THR A 296 9.19 -24.21 2.48
CA THR A 296 9.10 -25.34 1.53
C THR A 296 9.35 -26.72 2.16
N ARG A 297 9.81 -26.78 3.41
CA ARG A 297 9.96 -28.01 4.20
C ARG A 297 8.80 -28.30 5.16
N LEU A 298 7.92 -27.33 5.42
CA LEU A 298 6.78 -27.47 6.34
C LEU A 298 5.87 -28.61 5.88
N LYS A 299 5.63 -29.59 6.76
CA LYS A 299 4.78 -30.77 6.53
C LYS A 299 3.50 -30.74 7.36
N ARG A 300 3.56 -30.20 8.58
CA ARG A 300 2.48 -30.32 9.57
C ARG A 300 2.28 -29.01 10.34
N VAL A 301 1.03 -28.67 10.60
CA VAL A 301 0.65 -27.62 11.54
C VAL A 301 -0.15 -28.26 12.68
N SER A 302 0.11 -27.87 13.93
CA SER A 302 -0.64 -28.35 15.09
C SER A 302 -2.01 -27.67 15.19
N SER A 303 -3.07 -28.41 15.56
CA SER A 303 -4.41 -27.86 15.83
C SER A 303 -4.42 -26.77 16.89
N SER A 304 -3.43 -26.75 17.79
CA SER A 304 -3.21 -25.68 18.77
C SER A 304 -3.10 -24.28 18.17
N ILE A 305 -2.81 -24.13 16.86
CA ILE A 305 -2.84 -22.84 16.17
C ILE A 305 -4.23 -22.18 16.21
N PHE A 306 -5.31 -22.97 16.13
CA PHE A 306 -6.69 -22.47 16.06
C PHE A 306 -7.28 -22.13 17.43
N LYS A 307 -6.61 -22.51 18.53
CA LYS A 307 -6.94 -22.12 19.91
C LYS A 307 -6.48 -20.72 20.30
N LEU A 308 -5.66 -20.07 19.47
CA LEU A 308 -5.00 -18.83 19.83
C LEU A 308 -5.98 -17.66 19.83
N GLN A 309 -6.43 -17.28 21.03
CA GLN A 309 -7.42 -16.21 21.30
C GLN A 309 -7.03 -14.80 20.81
N SER A 310 -5.83 -14.62 20.25
CA SER A 310 -5.40 -13.36 19.60
C SER A 310 -5.14 -13.50 18.10
N LEU A 311 -5.06 -14.73 17.54
CA LEU A 311 -4.54 -14.95 16.18
C LEU A 311 -5.58 -14.56 15.14
N THR A 312 -5.37 -13.42 14.49
CA THR A 312 -6.25 -12.90 13.44
C THR A 312 -5.73 -13.21 12.03
N ARG A 313 -4.41 -13.37 11.83
CA ARG A 313 -3.81 -13.63 10.51
C ARG A 313 -2.81 -14.79 10.52
N CYS A 314 -2.99 -15.73 9.59
CA CYS A 314 -2.12 -16.89 9.40
C CYS A 314 -1.73 -17.04 7.93
N ILE A 315 -0.42 -17.04 7.63
CA ILE A 315 0.12 -17.08 6.28
C ILE A 315 0.98 -18.36 6.12
N LEU A 316 0.47 -19.32 5.36
CA LEU A 316 1.14 -20.58 5.00
C LEU A 316 1.42 -20.67 3.48
N SER A 317 1.30 -19.55 2.79
CA SER A 317 1.57 -19.32 1.37
C SER A 317 2.87 -19.98 0.88
N GLY A 318 2.78 -20.91 -0.07
CA GLY A 318 3.93 -21.55 -0.70
C GLY A 318 4.61 -22.65 0.13
N CYS A 319 3.99 -23.14 1.20
CA CYS A 319 4.42 -24.33 1.94
C CYS A 319 4.16 -25.61 1.13
N SER A 320 4.95 -25.82 0.07
CA SER A 320 4.77 -26.85 -0.97
C SER A 320 4.93 -28.32 -0.53
N ARG A 321 5.03 -28.59 0.77
CA ARG A 321 5.13 -29.93 1.37
C ARG A 321 4.17 -30.15 2.54
N LEU A 322 3.30 -29.19 2.82
CA LEU A 322 2.32 -29.26 3.91
C LEU A 322 1.34 -30.38 3.57
N ASP A 323 1.38 -31.48 4.34
CA ASP A 323 0.63 -32.71 4.07
C ASP A 323 -0.87 -32.42 4.06
N ASP A 324 -1.37 -31.88 5.17
CA ASP A 324 -2.77 -31.56 5.47
C ASP A 324 -2.83 -30.37 6.45
N LEU A 325 -3.97 -29.68 6.53
CA LEU A 325 -4.28 -28.80 7.67
C LEU A 325 -4.95 -29.59 8.79
N PRO A 326 -4.68 -29.27 10.08
CA PRO A 326 -5.35 -29.92 11.19
C PRO A 326 -6.83 -29.51 11.25
N GLU A 327 -7.69 -30.39 11.76
CA GLU A 327 -9.09 -30.06 12.00
C GLU A 327 -9.24 -28.92 13.01
N VAL A 328 -10.09 -27.94 12.68
CA VAL A 328 -10.55 -26.92 13.62
C VAL A 328 -11.56 -27.56 14.55
N LEU A 329 -11.19 -27.81 15.81
CA LEU A 329 -12.11 -28.34 16.82
C LEU A 329 -12.73 -27.23 17.68
N GLU A 330 -12.20 -26.01 17.59
CA GLU A 330 -12.61 -24.85 18.39
C GLU A 330 -13.63 -23.99 17.63
N THR A 331 -14.86 -23.87 18.14
CA THR A 331 -15.91 -23.01 17.57
C THR A 331 -15.69 -21.52 17.82
N GLU A 332 -14.83 -21.16 18.77
CA GLU A 332 -14.47 -19.78 19.12
C GLU A 332 -13.23 -19.27 18.36
N CYS A 333 -12.86 -19.91 17.23
CA CYS A 333 -11.68 -19.50 16.48
C CYS A 333 -11.83 -18.10 15.88
N ILE A 334 -10.99 -17.15 16.32
CA ILE A 334 -11.04 -15.74 15.92
C ILE A 334 -10.25 -15.40 14.65
N LEU A 335 -9.73 -16.41 13.92
CA LEU A 335 -8.88 -16.19 12.76
C LEU A 335 -9.65 -15.48 11.64
N GLN A 336 -9.21 -14.27 11.28
CA GLN A 336 -9.86 -13.40 10.31
C GLN A 336 -9.33 -13.60 8.88
N ALA A 337 -8.07 -14.00 8.72
CA ALA A 337 -7.47 -14.25 7.41
C ALA A 337 -6.55 -15.48 7.40
N LEU A 338 -6.76 -16.36 6.42
CA LEU A 338 -5.95 -17.55 6.17
C LEU A 338 -5.45 -17.56 4.71
N TYR A 339 -4.14 -17.62 4.53
CA TYR A 339 -3.49 -17.64 3.21
C TYR A 339 -2.79 -18.98 2.95
N LEU A 340 -3.21 -19.67 1.89
CA LEU A 340 -2.78 -21.00 1.50
C LEU A 340 -2.32 -21.04 0.02
N ASP A 341 -2.09 -19.89 -0.62
CA ASP A 341 -1.71 -19.85 -2.04
C ASP A 341 -0.46 -20.68 -2.33
N ARG A 342 -0.42 -21.36 -3.47
CA ARG A 342 0.73 -22.17 -3.93
C ARG A 342 1.18 -23.30 -2.99
N THR A 343 0.37 -23.71 -2.02
CA THR A 343 0.63 -24.91 -1.19
C THR A 343 0.43 -26.22 -1.96
N ALA A 344 -0.53 -26.25 -2.89
CA ALA A 344 -0.90 -27.42 -3.67
C ALA A 344 0.17 -27.88 -4.69
N LYS A 345 0.01 -29.12 -5.17
CA LYS A 345 0.91 -29.76 -6.14
C LYS A 345 1.06 -28.96 -7.45
N ARG A 346 2.29 -28.57 -7.77
CA ARG A 346 2.70 -28.47 -9.19
C ARG A 346 2.60 -29.86 -9.83
N LYS A 347 2.12 -29.92 -11.07
CA LYS A 347 1.86 -31.17 -11.83
C LYS A 347 3.15 -31.86 -12.33
N LEU A 348 4.10 -32.09 -11.42
CA LEU A 348 5.35 -32.82 -11.63
C LEU A 348 5.13 -34.32 -11.35
N ASN A 349 5.67 -35.18 -12.20
CA ASN A 349 5.36 -36.61 -12.24
C ASN A 349 6.18 -37.43 -11.22
N THR A 350 6.16 -37.02 -9.95
CA THR A 350 6.96 -37.60 -8.86
C THR A 350 6.07 -38.15 -7.74
N ARG A 351 6.07 -39.47 -7.56
CA ARG A 351 5.15 -40.23 -6.69
C ARG A 351 5.33 -40.03 -5.16
N TYR A 352 6.06 -39.00 -4.73
CA TYR A 352 6.61 -38.87 -3.37
C TYR A 352 6.37 -37.51 -2.70
N CYS A 353 5.54 -36.64 -3.28
CA CYS A 353 5.06 -35.44 -2.61
C CYS A 353 3.60 -35.62 -2.23
N LYS A 354 3.31 -35.65 -0.93
CA LYS A 354 2.05 -35.19 -0.38
C LYS A 354 2.12 -33.66 -0.25
N CYS A 355 1.01 -33.02 -0.57
CA CYS A 355 0.73 -31.60 -0.40
C CYS A 355 -0.79 -31.54 -0.20
N ILE A 356 -1.32 -30.58 0.57
CA ILE A 356 -2.75 -30.44 0.91
C ILE A 356 -3.66 -30.87 -0.25
N GLU A 357 -4.42 -31.96 -0.05
CA GLU A 357 -5.38 -32.48 -1.04
C GLU A 357 -6.83 -32.06 -0.71
N SER A 358 -7.10 -31.66 0.53
CA SER A 358 -8.37 -31.08 0.98
C SER A 358 -8.20 -30.08 2.14
N LEU A 359 -9.17 -29.19 2.33
CA LEU A 359 -9.32 -28.41 3.56
C LEU A 359 -10.15 -29.22 4.58
N PRO A 360 -9.93 -29.03 5.90
CA PRO A 360 -10.76 -29.67 6.93
C PRO A 360 -12.18 -29.12 6.88
N TYR A 361 -13.19 -30.00 7.01
CA TYR A 361 -14.61 -29.64 6.98
C TYR A 361 -14.97 -28.49 7.95
N SER A 362 -14.32 -28.44 9.11
CA SER A 362 -14.55 -27.41 10.11
C SER A 362 -13.96 -26.03 9.80
N ILE A 363 -13.29 -25.83 8.65
CA ILE A 363 -13.06 -24.48 8.13
C ILE A 363 -14.39 -23.74 7.91
N CYS A 364 -15.47 -24.47 7.59
CA CYS A 364 -16.81 -23.93 7.47
C CYS A 364 -17.36 -23.34 8.78
N ASN A 365 -16.85 -23.79 9.93
CA ASN A 365 -17.30 -23.36 11.27
C ASN A 365 -16.52 -22.12 11.78
N MET A 366 -15.57 -21.60 11.00
CA MET A 366 -14.74 -20.46 11.39
C MET A 366 -15.50 -19.15 11.23
N ASN A 367 -16.41 -18.86 12.17
CA ASN A 367 -17.31 -17.71 12.14
C ASN A 367 -16.60 -16.34 12.00
N SER A 368 -15.31 -16.25 12.32
CA SER A 368 -14.53 -15.01 12.19
C SER A 368 -13.81 -14.84 10.86
N LEU A 369 -13.82 -15.87 9.98
CA LEU A 369 -12.97 -15.94 8.78
C LEU A 369 -13.46 -14.99 7.67
N SER A 370 -12.98 -13.76 7.73
CA SER A 370 -13.32 -12.69 6.79
C SER A 370 -12.64 -12.80 5.41
N SER A 371 -11.52 -13.53 5.32
CA SER A 371 -10.65 -13.59 4.13
C SER A 371 -9.95 -14.93 3.95
N LEU A 372 -10.05 -15.52 2.75
CA LEU A 372 -9.45 -16.81 2.41
C LEU A 372 -8.74 -16.76 1.04
N ASP A 373 -7.46 -17.13 1.00
CA ASP A 373 -6.68 -17.23 -0.24
C ASP A 373 -6.26 -18.67 -0.52
N LEU A 374 -6.80 -19.23 -1.60
CA LEU A 374 -6.48 -20.57 -2.13
C LEU A 374 -5.85 -20.48 -3.52
N SER A 375 -5.19 -19.37 -3.89
CA SER A 375 -4.76 -19.18 -5.27
C SER A 375 -3.67 -20.17 -5.73
N GLY A 376 -3.87 -20.75 -6.91
CA GLY A 376 -3.07 -21.84 -7.46
C GLY A 376 -3.37 -23.22 -6.85
N PHE A 377 -4.41 -23.36 -6.03
CA PHE A 377 -4.82 -24.65 -5.45
C PHE A 377 -5.56 -25.51 -6.48
N LEU A 378 -5.01 -26.68 -6.83
CA LEU A 378 -5.60 -27.57 -7.84
C LEU A 378 -6.56 -28.57 -7.19
N GLY A 379 -7.70 -28.84 -7.85
CA GLY A 379 -8.76 -29.71 -7.30
C GLY A 379 -9.68 -29.01 -6.29
N VAL A 380 -9.59 -27.68 -6.21
CA VAL A 380 -10.41 -26.85 -5.32
C VAL A 380 -11.90 -26.90 -5.68
N ASP A 381 -12.24 -27.29 -6.91
CA ASP A 381 -13.62 -27.50 -7.38
C ASP A 381 -14.35 -28.55 -6.53
N LYS A 382 -13.85 -29.80 -6.53
CA LYS A 382 -14.46 -30.90 -5.78
C LYS A 382 -14.45 -30.66 -4.28
N MET A 383 -13.31 -30.13 -3.80
CA MET A 383 -13.13 -29.81 -2.40
C MET A 383 -14.12 -28.75 -1.91
N LEU A 384 -14.50 -27.76 -2.74
CA LEU A 384 -15.54 -26.80 -2.39
C LEU A 384 -16.94 -27.42 -2.47
N GLU A 385 -17.19 -28.36 -3.40
CA GLU A 385 -18.47 -29.09 -3.48
C GLU A 385 -18.71 -30.02 -2.29
N ASP A 386 -17.67 -30.62 -1.72
CA ASP A 386 -17.75 -31.42 -0.48
C ASP A 386 -17.94 -30.56 0.79
N LEU A 387 -17.54 -29.29 0.77
CA LEU A 387 -17.53 -28.41 1.96
C LEU A 387 -18.89 -27.72 2.21
N PRO A 388 -19.49 -27.86 3.42
CA PRO A 388 -20.74 -27.18 3.77
C PRO A 388 -20.50 -25.70 4.14
N LEU A 389 -20.18 -24.89 3.13
CA LEU A 389 -19.81 -23.47 3.27
C LEU A 389 -20.91 -22.55 3.84
N SER A 390 -22.12 -23.08 4.08
CA SER A 390 -23.23 -22.34 4.69
C SER A 390 -22.92 -21.79 6.09
N GLY A 391 -21.93 -22.36 6.80
CA GLY A 391 -21.39 -21.78 8.04
C GLY A 391 -20.52 -20.53 7.81
N SER A 392 -19.81 -20.45 6.69
CA SER A 392 -18.85 -19.38 6.34
C SER A 392 -19.50 -18.06 5.91
N SER A 393 -20.65 -17.73 6.49
CA SER A 393 -21.46 -16.54 6.18
C SER A 393 -20.71 -15.21 6.30
N PHE A 394 -19.62 -15.14 7.08
CA PHE A 394 -18.82 -13.92 7.29
C PHE A 394 -17.67 -13.73 6.28
N LEU A 395 -17.50 -14.60 5.29
CA LEU A 395 -16.41 -14.51 4.32
C LEU A 395 -16.62 -13.34 3.34
N THR A 396 -15.86 -12.26 3.52
CA THR A 396 -15.93 -11.06 2.68
C THR A 396 -14.94 -11.04 1.51
N ARG A 397 -13.85 -11.83 1.58
CA ARG A 397 -12.79 -11.87 0.55
C ARG A 397 -12.42 -13.32 0.21
N LEU A 398 -12.40 -13.64 -1.08
CA LEU A 398 -12.05 -14.98 -1.57
C LEU A 398 -11.16 -14.90 -2.83
N ASN A 399 -10.01 -15.58 -2.79
CA ASN A 399 -9.11 -15.72 -3.93
C ASN A 399 -8.98 -17.19 -4.36
N LEU A 400 -9.51 -17.50 -5.54
CA LEU A 400 -9.42 -18.78 -6.26
C LEU A 400 -8.68 -18.61 -7.61
N SER A 401 -7.82 -17.60 -7.74
CA SER A 401 -7.09 -17.37 -8.99
C SER A 401 -6.13 -18.52 -9.32
N LYS A 402 -5.98 -18.86 -10.60
CA LYS A 402 -5.09 -19.92 -11.13
C LYS A 402 -5.38 -21.35 -10.62
N CYS A 403 -6.55 -21.61 -10.06
CA CYS A 403 -6.95 -22.93 -9.52
C CYS A 403 -7.34 -23.97 -10.59
N ASN A 404 -7.22 -23.63 -11.88
CA ASN A 404 -7.58 -24.46 -13.03
C ASN A 404 -9.08 -24.79 -13.14
N LEU A 405 -9.95 -24.02 -12.46
CA LEU A 405 -11.41 -24.17 -12.49
C LEU A 405 -11.94 -24.04 -13.93
N SER A 406 -12.84 -24.94 -14.33
CA SER A 406 -13.52 -24.89 -15.65
C SER A 406 -15.00 -24.53 -15.51
N THR A 407 -15.61 -24.90 -14.39
CA THR A 407 -16.94 -24.48 -13.92
C THR A 407 -16.79 -23.66 -12.64
N PHE A 408 -17.77 -22.82 -12.34
CA PHE A 408 -17.82 -22.08 -11.07
C PHE A 408 -18.46 -22.98 -9.99
N PRO A 409 -17.79 -23.26 -8.85
CA PRO A 409 -18.31 -24.20 -7.85
C PRO A 409 -19.64 -23.74 -7.24
N SER A 410 -20.65 -24.63 -7.25
CA SER A 410 -22.01 -24.31 -6.80
C SER A 410 -22.10 -24.01 -5.30
N ALA A 411 -21.26 -24.65 -4.48
CA ALA A 411 -21.22 -24.45 -3.03
C ALA A 411 -20.89 -23.01 -2.60
N LEU A 412 -20.20 -22.24 -3.46
CA LEU A 412 -19.91 -20.81 -3.21
C LEU A 412 -21.17 -19.93 -3.18
N SER A 413 -22.32 -20.43 -3.67
CA SER A 413 -23.56 -19.67 -3.75
C SER A 413 -24.17 -19.25 -2.41
N CYS A 414 -23.72 -19.82 -1.29
CA CYS A 414 -24.15 -19.44 0.06
C CYS A 414 -23.41 -18.20 0.63
N LEU A 415 -22.34 -17.72 -0.03
CA LEU A 415 -21.47 -16.65 0.47
C LEU A 415 -22.07 -15.25 0.20
N ALA A 416 -23.28 -14.99 0.72
CA ALA A 416 -24.07 -13.79 0.42
C ALA A 416 -23.39 -12.45 0.77
N TYR A 417 -22.44 -12.47 1.73
CA TYR A 417 -21.69 -11.29 2.20
C TYR A 417 -20.34 -11.10 1.49
N LEU A 418 -20.03 -11.89 0.45
CA LEU A 418 -18.79 -11.79 -0.29
C LEU A 418 -18.69 -10.45 -1.02
N LYS A 419 -17.72 -9.62 -0.61
CA LYS A 419 -17.42 -8.30 -1.18
C LYS A 419 -16.36 -8.36 -2.27
N ARG A 420 -15.38 -9.26 -2.16
CA ARG A 420 -14.20 -9.29 -3.06
C ARG A 420 -13.93 -10.71 -3.55
N LEU A 421 -13.95 -10.91 -4.86
CA LEU A 421 -13.76 -12.21 -5.50
C LEU A 421 -12.67 -12.15 -6.58
N ASN A 422 -11.58 -12.90 -6.41
CA ASN A 422 -10.54 -13.07 -7.42
C ASN A 422 -10.56 -14.50 -7.96
N VAL A 423 -10.92 -14.66 -9.22
CA VAL A 423 -10.91 -15.95 -9.96
C VAL A 423 -10.05 -15.88 -11.21
N SER A 424 -9.11 -14.93 -11.27
CA SER A 424 -8.25 -14.68 -12.44
C SER A 424 -7.43 -15.90 -12.88
N GLY A 425 -7.21 -16.08 -14.18
CA GLY A 425 -6.37 -17.14 -14.74
C GLY A 425 -6.95 -18.56 -14.62
N ASN A 426 -8.28 -18.69 -14.57
CA ASN A 426 -9.00 -19.96 -14.65
C ASN A 426 -9.48 -20.25 -16.09
N ASN A 427 -10.11 -21.41 -16.30
CA ASN A 427 -10.47 -21.97 -17.59
C ASN A 427 -11.97 -21.87 -17.93
N PHE A 428 -12.74 -21.04 -17.22
CA PHE A 428 -14.17 -20.86 -17.45
C PHE A 428 -14.48 -20.55 -18.92
N GLU A 429 -15.56 -21.13 -19.46
CA GLU A 429 -16.11 -20.77 -20.77
C GLU A 429 -17.24 -19.74 -20.64
N SER A 430 -18.02 -19.83 -19.57
CA SER A 430 -19.02 -18.83 -19.17
C SER A 430 -19.02 -18.60 -17.66
N LEU A 431 -19.53 -17.45 -17.21
CA LEU A 431 -19.63 -17.10 -15.78
C LEU A 431 -20.97 -16.42 -15.44
N ARG A 432 -21.46 -16.66 -14.22
CA ARG A 432 -22.65 -16.03 -13.61
C ARG A 432 -22.29 -15.54 -12.21
N LEU A 433 -22.75 -14.35 -11.84
CA LEU A 433 -22.37 -13.68 -10.58
C LEU A 433 -23.56 -13.42 -9.64
N THR A 434 -24.76 -13.85 -10.03
CA THR A 434 -26.02 -13.69 -9.28
C THR A 434 -26.00 -14.17 -7.82
N PRO A 435 -25.19 -15.15 -7.37
CA PRO A 435 -25.14 -15.53 -5.96
C PRO A 435 -24.50 -14.52 -4.99
N PHE A 436 -23.91 -13.42 -5.48
CA PHE A 436 -23.10 -12.50 -4.67
C PHE A 436 -23.70 -11.08 -4.56
N PRO A 437 -24.80 -10.87 -3.80
CA PRO A 437 -25.49 -9.57 -3.73
C PRO A 437 -24.66 -8.46 -3.06
N CYS A 438 -23.57 -8.80 -2.36
CA CYS A 438 -22.67 -7.83 -1.73
C CYS A 438 -21.38 -7.54 -2.53
N LEU A 439 -21.24 -8.02 -3.77
CA LEU A 439 -19.98 -7.96 -4.52
C LEU A 439 -19.59 -6.52 -4.91
N GLU A 440 -18.45 -6.08 -4.40
CA GLU A 440 -17.86 -4.75 -4.59
C GLU A 440 -16.64 -4.79 -5.54
N GLU A 441 -15.84 -5.86 -5.51
CA GLU A 441 -14.65 -6.01 -6.36
C GLU A 441 -14.59 -7.41 -7.00
N LEU A 442 -14.34 -7.48 -8.30
CA LEU A 442 -14.24 -8.73 -9.06
C LEU A 442 -13.02 -8.75 -9.98
N ASN A 443 -12.17 -9.77 -9.84
CA ASN A 443 -11.05 -10.01 -10.75
C ASN A 443 -11.21 -11.34 -11.50
N ILE A 444 -11.56 -11.25 -12.78
CA ILE A 444 -11.68 -12.37 -13.74
C ILE A 444 -10.55 -12.38 -14.78
N SER A 445 -9.53 -11.54 -14.62
CA SER A 445 -8.45 -11.33 -15.62
C SER A 445 -7.75 -12.61 -16.04
N HIS A 446 -7.19 -12.62 -17.25
CA HIS A 446 -6.51 -13.76 -17.88
C HIS A 446 -7.32 -15.07 -17.97
N CYS A 447 -8.65 -15.06 -17.79
CA CYS A 447 -9.51 -16.22 -18.06
C CYS A 447 -9.65 -16.41 -19.57
N LYS A 448 -8.60 -16.90 -20.23
CA LYS A 448 -8.45 -16.91 -21.70
C LYS A 448 -9.52 -17.68 -22.47
N ARG A 449 -10.31 -18.54 -21.81
CA ARG A 449 -11.42 -19.31 -22.40
C ARG A 449 -12.79 -18.65 -22.26
N LEU A 450 -12.92 -17.62 -21.42
CA LEU A 450 -14.20 -17.01 -21.09
C LEU A 450 -14.77 -16.32 -22.33
N GLN A 451 -15.95 -16.76 -22.78
CA GLN A 451 -16.69 -16.24 -23.93
C GLN A 451 -17.83 -15.32 -23.52
N SER A 452 -18.50 -15.66 -22.40
CA SER A 452 -19.68 -14.94 -21.91
C SER A 452 -19.63 -14.67 -20.41
N LEU A 453 -19.99 -13.45 -20.04
CA LEU A 453 -20.46 -13.12 -18.70
C LEU A 453 -21.96 -12.84 -18.81
N HIS A 454 -22.80 -13.63 -18.13
CA HIS A 454 -24.25 -13.61 -18.39
C HIS A 454 -25.03 -12.60 -17.53
N GLU A 455 -24.79 -12.61 -16.21
CA GLU A 455 -25.62 -11.91 -15.23
C GLU A 455 -24.75 -11.36 -14.10
N PHE A 456 -24.95 -10.08 -13.76
CA PHE A 456 -24.48 -9.46 -12.51
C PHE A 456 -25.57 -9.56 -11.43
N PRO A 457 -25.21 -9.52 -10.13
CA PRO A 457 -26.19 -9.34 -9.06
C PRO A 457 -26.92 -7.99 -9.21
N LEU A 458 -28.21 -7.96 -8.88
CA LEU A 458 -29.06 -6.76 -8.92
C LEU A 458 -29.66 -6.47 -7.54
N PRO A 459 -29.63 -5.21 -7.04
CA PRO A 459 -28.88 -4.07 -7.59
C PRO A 459 -27.37 -4.28 -7.48
N SER A 460 -26.62 -3.90 -8.52
CA SER A 460 -25.16 -4.11 -8.52
C SER A 460 -24.47 -3.12 -7.57
N ARG A 461 -23.51 -3.64 -6.80
CA ARG A 461 -22.61 -2.89 -5.92
C ARG A 461 -21.18 -2.81 -6.45
N LEU A 462 -20.95 -3.29 -7.68
CA LEU A 462 -19.61 -3.46 -8.24
C LEU A 462 -18.91 -2.11 -8.50
N LEU A 463 -17.80 -1.91 -7.78
CA LEU A 463 -16.91 -0.75 -7.80
C LEU A 463 -15.65 -1.01 -8.64
N ASP A 464 -15.15 -2.25 -8.64
CA ASP A 464 -13.96 -2.66 -9.42
C ASP A 464 -14.22 -3.94 -10.23
N LEU A 465 -13.85 -3.92 -11.51
CA LEU A 465 -13.88 -5.07 -12.41
C LEU A 465 -12.57 -5.18 -13.22
N GLN A 466 -11.72 -6.12 -12.84
CA GLN A 466 -10.52 -6.50 -13.60
C GLN A 466 -10.82 -7.69 -14.51
N ALA A 467 -11.04 -7.42 -15.80
CA ALA A 467 -11.39 -8.41 -16.83
C ALA A 467 -10.34 -8.55 -17.95
N HIS A 468 -9.18 -7.90 -17.82
CA HIS A 468 -8.12 -7.84 -18.82
C HIS A 468 -7.52 -9.20 -19.23
N HIS A 469 -6.96 -9.29 -20.45
CA HIS A 469 -6.45 -10.52 -21.09
C HIS A 469 -7.45 -11.69 -21.21
N CYS A 470 -8.76 -11.45 -21.09
CA CYS A 470 -9.81 -12.41 -21.44
C CYS A 470 -10.02 -12.44 -22.95
N ILE A 471 -9.02 -12.95 -23.68
CA ILE A 471 -8.93 -12.87 -25.16
C ILE A 471 -10.08 -13.54 -25.93
N SER A 472 -10.86 -14.41 -25.29
CA SER A 472 -12.04 -15.06 -25.91
C SER A 472 -13.36 -14.37 -25.60
N LEU A 473 -13.36 -13.29 -24.80
CA LEU A 473 -14.57 -12.67 -24.28
C LEU A 473 -15.32 -11.93 -25.38
N GLU A 474 -16.50 -12.43 -25.72
CA GLU A 474 -17.37 -11.94 -26.79
C GLU A 474 -18.55 -11.15 -26.20
N THR A 475 -19.24 -11.72 -25.19
CA THR A 475 -20.48 -11.15 -24.62
C THR A 475 -20.34 -10.73 -23.15
N LEU A 476 -21.07 -9.67 -22.79
CA LEU A 476 -21.19 -9.12 -21.43
C LEU A 476 -22.67 -8.86 -21.10
N PRO A 477 -23.07 -8.76 -19.82
CA PRO A 477 -24.45 -8.47 -19.44
C PRO A 477 -24.86 -7.07 -19.89
N THR A 478 -26.12 -6.89 -20.29
CA THR A 478 -26.70 -5.55 -20.51
C THR A 478 -26.78 -4.80 -19.18
N SER A 479 -26.30 -3.55 -19.14
CA SER A 479 -26.26 -2.76 -17.90
C SER A 479 -27.64 -2.23 -17.50
N ASN A 480 -28.41 -3.07 -16.81
CA ASN A 480 -29.66 -2.68 -16.14
C ASN A 480 -29.38 -2.14 -14.73
N VAL A 481 -28.31 -1.37 -14.54
CA VAL A 481 -27.74 -1.14 -13.20
C VAL A 481 -28.47 -0.01 -12.47
N VAL A 482 -29.35 -0.42 -11.55
CA VAL A 482 -29.73 0.39 -10.39
C VAL A 482 -28.55 0.40 -9.42
N PHE A 483 -27.72 1.45 -9.47
CA PHE A 483 -26.54 1.59 -8.63
C PHE A 483 -26.91 1.91 -7.18
N THR A 484 -26.55 1.04 -6.24
CA THR A 484 -26.76 1.27 -4.78
C THR A 484 -25.45 1.51 -4.00
N GLY A 485 -24.34 1.71 -4.71
CA GLY A 485 -22.99 1.75 -4.15
C GLY A 485 -22.53 3.10 -3.58
N TYR A 486 -21.38 3.05 -2.90
CA TYR A 486 -20.67 4.22 -2.40
C TYR A 486 -19.95 4.95 -3.54
N TRP A 487 -20.53 6.05 -4.01
CA TRP A 487 -19.98 6.87 -5.11
C TRP A 487 -18.85 7.81 -4.70
N ASN A 488 -18.43 7.79 -3.43
CA ASN A 488 -17.42 8.69 -2.89
C ASN A 488 -15.98 8.13 -2.98
N THR A 489 -15.83 6.92 -3.51
CA THR A 489 -14.54 6.23 -3.71
C THR A 489 -14.18 6.14 -5.20
N GLN A 490 -12.93 5.80 -5.47
CA GLN A 490 -12.49 5.36 -6.80
C GLN A 490 -13.31 4.15 -7.30
N GLN A 491 -13.51 4.05 -8.61
CA GLN A 491 -13.99 2.86 -9.33
C GLN A 491 -13.13 2.59 -10.57
N CYS A 492 -12.99 1.31 -10.97
CA CYS A 492 -12.04 0.86 -11.98
C CYS A 492 -12.61 -0.28 -12.85
N PHE A 493 -12.69 -0.11 -14.17
CA PHE A 493 -13.34 -1.07 -15.08
C PHE A 493 -12.46 -1.39 -16.30
N ILE A 494 -11.73 -2.50 -16.24
CA ILE A 494 -10.55 -2.75 -17.09
C ILE A 494 -10.71 -4.02 -17.94
N TYR A 495 -10.81 -3.85 -19.25
CA TYR A 495 -11.07 -4.87 -20.28
C TYR A 495 -9.94 -4.98 -21.33
N TYR A 496 -8.72 -4.47 -21.06
CA TYR A 496 -7.66 -4.46 -22.07
C TYR A 496 -7.32 -5.87 -22.59
N ASN A 497 -7.00 -5.96 -23.88
CA ASN A 497 -6.86 -7.20 -24.68
C ASN A 497 -8.08 -8.16 -24.69
N CYS A 498 -9.29 -7.73 -24.33
CA CYS A 498 -10.53 -8.44 -24.65
C CYS A 498 -10.93 -8.19 -26.11
N LEU A 499 -10.05 -8.58 -27.05
CA LEU A 499 -10.10 -8.21 -28.47
C LEU A 499 -11.33 -8.74 -29.24
N LYS A 500 -12.07 -9.68 -28.63
CA LYS A 500 -13.26 -10.33 -29.19
C LYS A 500 -14.60 -9.69 -28.83
N LEU A 501 -14.64 -8.72 -27.90
CA LEU A 501 -15.89 -8.11 -27.41
C LEU A 501 -16.77 -7.67 -28.58
N ASP A 502 -18.02 -8.13 -28.62
CA ASP A 502 -18.94 -7.85 -29.73
C ASP A 502 -19.38 -6.38 -29.78
N ALA A 503 -20.09 -5.99 -30.84
CA ALA A 503 -20.51 -4.59 -31.03
C ALA A 503 -21.46 -4.09 -29.93
N ASN A 504 -22.38 -4.93 -29.45
CA ASN A 504 -23.33 -4.63 -28.39
C ASN A 504 -22.61 -4.56 -27.02
N ALA A 505 -21.73 -5.52 -26.73
CA ALA A 505 -20.91 -5.52 -25.52
C ALA A 505 -20.05 -4.24 -25.42
N ARG A 506 -19.41 -3.81 -26.52
CA ARG A 506 -18.62 -2.56 -26.58
C ARG A 506 -19.48 -1.31 -26.38
N VAL A 507 -20.68 -1.24 -26.97
CA VAL A 507 -21.62 -0.11 -26.74
C VAL A 507 -22.06 -0.07 -25.28
N ASN A 508 -22.43 -1.21 -24.69
CA ASN A 508 -22.94 -1.29 -23.32
C ASN A 508 -21.89 -0.86 -22.28
N ILE A 509 -20.62 -1.27 -22.41
CA ILE A 509 -19.57 -0.84 -21.46
C ILE A 509 -19.18 0.63 -21.62
N MET A 510 -19.27 1.20 -22.83
CA MET A 510 -19.07 2.64 -23.05
C MET A 510 -20.19 3.48 -22.45
N ALA A 511 -21.44 3.01 -22.54
CA ALA A 511 -22.60 3.64 -21.90
C ALA A 511 -22.53 3.57 -20.37
N ASP A 512 -22.14 2.41 -19.81
CA ASP A 512 -21.92 2.24 -18.36
C ASP A 512 -20.83 3.19 -17.85
N ALA A 513 -19.71 3.30 -18.58
CA ALA A 513 -18.63 4.24 -18.27
C ALA A 513 -19.08 5.71 -18.31
N GLN A 514 -19.83 6.13 -19.34
CA GLN A 514 -20.38 7.48 -19.45
C GLN A 514 -21.33 7.80 -18.29
N LEU A 515 -22.22 6.85 -17.93
CA LEU A 515 -23.18 7.01 -16.84
C LEU A 515 -22.48 7.11 -15.48
N ARG A 516 -21.47 6.28 -15.20
CA ARG A 516 -20.65 6.37 -13.98
C ARG A 516 -19.94 7.72 -13.85
N ILE A 517 -19.36 8.22 -14.94
CA ILE A 517 -18.71 9.54 -14.96
C ILE A 517 -19.70 10.65 -14.60
N GLN A 518 -20.89 10.66 -15.19
CA GLN A 518 -21.92 11.68 -14.92
C GLN A 518 -22.46 11.60 -13.48
N VAL A 519 -22.66 10.40 -12.93
CA VAL A 519 -23.07 10.21 -11.53
C VAL A 519 -21.96 10.63 -10.57
N MET A 520 -20.71 10.25 -10.81
CA MET A 520 -19.57 10.66 -9.98
C MET A 520 -19.36 12.17 -9.97
N ALA A 521 -19.43 12.83 -11.13
CA ALA A 521 -19.30 14.28 -11.21
C ALA A 521 -20.42 15.01 -10.43
N THR A 522 -21.64 14.46 -10.48
CA THR A 522 -22.78 14.95 -9.67
C THR A 522 -22.55 14.74 -8.16
N LYS A 523 -21.99 13.60 -7.75
CA LYS A 523 -21.71 13.26 -6.34
C LYS A 523 -20.49 13.99 -5.76
N ALA A 524 -19.48 14.28 -6.58
CA ALA A 524 -18.32 15.10 -6.20
C ALA A 524 -18.76 16.49 -5.72
N ARG A 525 -19.66 17.15 -6.45
CA ARG A 525 -20.24 18.46 -6.08
C ARG A 525 -21.05 18.43 -4.77
N LEU A 526 -21.58 17.28 -4.36
CA LEU A 526 -22.31 17.11 -3.10
C LEU A 526 -21.39 16.78 -1.91
N SER A 527 -20.11 16.50 -2.16
CA SER A 527 -19.12 16.16 -1.14
C SER A 527 -18.40 17.40 -0.63
N SER A 528 -18.07 17.46 0.66
CA SER A 528 -17.43 18.64 1.25
C SER A 528 -15.97 18.79 0.75
N PRO A 529 -15.51 19.98 0.31
CA PRO A 529 -14.18 20.19 -0.27
C PRO A 529 -13.05 20.25 0.80
N LYS A 530 -13.05 19.29 1.73
CA LYS A 530 -12.10 19.19 2.86
C LYS A 530 -11.21 17.94 2.83
N MET A 531 -11.47 16.99 1.93
CA MET A 531 -10.54 15.90 1.62
C MET A 531 -9.79 16.24 0.34
N TYR A 532 -8.46 16.16 0.39
CA TYR A 532 -7.56 16.70 -0.64
C TYR A 532 -6.84 15.63 -1.48
N LEU A 533 -7.16 14.34 -1.26
CA LEU A 533 -6.50 13.20 -1.90
C LEU A 533 -7.54 12.14 -2.30
N ASP A 534 -8.30 11.63 -1.34
CA ASP A 534 -9.34 10.62 -1.57
C ASP A 534 -10.71 11.25 -1.85
N GLY A 535 -11.23 11.00 -3.05
CA GLY A 535 -12.55 11.43 -3.50
C GLY A 535 -12.93 10.73 -4.81
N PRO A 536 -14.11 11.02 -5.41
CA PRO A 536 -14.57 10.32 -6.61
C PRO A 536 -13.55 10.34 -7.75
N SER A 537 -13.19 9.16 -8.25
CA SER A 537 -12.45 9.02 -9.51
C SER A 537 -12.92 7.78 -10.26
N PHE A 538 -12.89 7.86 -11.58
CA PHE A 538 -13.27 6.77 -12.47
C PHE A 538 -12.16 6.51 -13.47
N SER A 539 -11.78 5.25 -13.62
CA SER A 539 -10.99 4.77 -14.75
C SER A 539 -11.69 3.61 -15.45
N PHE A 540 -11.75 3.69 -16.76
CA PHE A 540 -12.20 2.62 -17.63
C PHE A 540 -11.20 2.42 -18.77
N CYS A 541 -10.97 1.18 -19.18
CA CYS A 541 -10.11 0.84 -20.32
C CYS A 541 -10.69 -0.34 -21.12
N CYS A 542 -10.77 -0.20 -22.45
CA CYS A 542 -11.08 -1.31 -23.35
C CYS A 542 -10.32 -1.21 -24.70
N PRO A 543 -10.26 -2.28 -25.52
CA PRO A 543 -9.67 -2.21 -26.85
C PRO A 543 -10.45 -1.27 -27.76
N GLY A 544 -9.75 -0.47 -28.55
CA GLY A 544 -10.34 0.47 -29.50
C GLY A 544 -9.38 1.60 -29.89
N ASN A 545 -9.66 2.22 -31.03
CA ASN A 545 -8.79 3.20 -31.67
C ASN A 545 -9.46 4.56 -31.95
N GLU A 546 -10.74 4.72 -31.57
CA GLU A 546 -11.53 5.95 -31.74
C GLU A 546 -11.98 6.51 -30.38
N ILE A 547 -12.22 7.82 -30.32
CA ILE A 547 -12.83 8.49 -29.17
C ILE A 547 -14.36 8.34 -29.28
N PRO A 548 -15.11 8.07 -28.20
CA PRO A 548 -16.57 8.01 -28.27
C PRO A 548 -17.19 9.32 -28.76
N GLU A 549 -18.22 9.24 -29.61
CA GLU A 549 -18.83 10.40 -30.28
C GLU A 549 -19.38 11.48 -29.33
N TRP A 550 -19.69 11.12 -28.09
CA TRP A 550 -20.17 12.08 -27.08
C TRP A 550 -19.10 13.07 -26.61
N PHE A 551 -17.80 12.83 -26.84
CA PHE A 551 -16.76 13.82 -26.53
C PHE A 551 -16.84 15.01 -27.49
N SER A 552 -17.19 16.19 -26.97
CA SER A 552 -17.45 17.40 -27.76
C SER A 552 -16.19 18.02 -28.36
N HIS A 553 -15.02 17.73 -27.78
CA HIS A 553 -13.73 18.15 -28.29
C HIS A 553 -12.82 16.92 -28.43
N GLN A 554 -12.28 16.72 -29.62
CA GLN A 554 -11.47 15.56 -29.98
C GLN A 554 -10.29 16.01 -30.85
N HIS A 555 -9.10 15.46 -30.63
CA HIS A 555 -7.91 15.80 -31.40
C HIS A 555 -6.97 14.61 -31.63
N ARG A 556 -6.10 14.71 -32.65
CA ARG A 556 -5.06 13.72 -32.95
C ARG A 556 -3.74 14.12 -32.31
N GLY A 557 -3.18 13.24 -31.50
CA GLY A 557 -2.01 13.50 -30.66
C GLY A 557 -2.35 13.58 -29.17
N SER A 558 -1.36 13.98 -28.38
CA SER A 558 -1.38 14.00 -26.91
C SER A 558 -1.97 15.27 -26.28
N SER A 559 -2.42 16.24 -27.07
CA SER A 559 -3.05 17.45 -26.54
C SER A 559 -4.20 17.97 -27.41
N VAL A 560 -5.11 18.72 -26.79
CA VAL A 560 -6.29 19.33 -27.42
C VAL A 560 -6.55 20.72 -26.86
N VAL A 561 -6.78 21.71 -27.74
CA VAL A 561 -7.27 23.04 -27.36
C VAL A 561 -8.79 23.05 -27.49
N ILE A 562 -9.49 23.40 -26.41
CA ILE A 562 -10.93 23.56 -26.38
C ILE A 562 -11.31 25.04 -26.28
N LYS A 563 -12.35 25.46 -26.99
CA LYS A 563 -12.94 26.80 -26.85
C LYS A 563 -14.03 26.72 -25.79
N LEU A 564 -13.85 27.46 -24.70
CA LEU A 564 -14.73 27.45 -23.55
C LEU A 564 -16.00 28.28 -23.86
N PRO A 565 -17.22 27.74 -23.64
CA PRO A 565 -18.45 28.51 -23.79
C PRO A 565 -18.49 29.76 -22.89
N PRO A 566 -19.22 30.82 -23.28
CA PRO A 566 -19.53 31.92 -22.36
C PRO A 566 -20.19 31.38 -21.09
N HIS A 567 -19.66 31.75 -19.92
CA HIS A 567 -20.11 31.29 -18.60
C HIS A 567 -20.01 29.76 -18.36
N TRP A 568 -19.09 29.07 -19.04
CA TRP A 568 -18.85 27.62 -18.85
C TRP A 568 -18.68 27.21 -17.36
N CYS A 569 -17.93 27.99 -16.58
CA CYS A 569 -17.70 27.77 -15.14
C CYS A 569 -18.90 28.20 -14.26
N SER A 570 -20.13 27.89 -14.70
CA SER A 570 -21.36 28.16 -13.97
C SER A 570 -21.53 27.24 -12.74
N THR A 571 -22.49 27.53 -11.87
CA THR A 571 -22.87 26.68 -10.72
C THR A 571 -23.43 25.30 -11.13
N LYS A 572 -23.72 25.08 -12.42
CA LYS A 572 -24.08 23.78 -12.99
C LYS A 572 -22.87 22.95 -13.40
N PHE A 573 -21.68 23.52 -13.52
CA PHE A 573 -20.47 22.78 -13.94
C PHE A 573 -20.08 21.72 -12.90
N LEU A 574 -19.79 20.49 -13.36
CA LEU A 574 -19.46 19.34 -12.53
C LEU A 574 -18.00 18.89 -12.66
N GLY A 575 -17.33 19.23 -13.77
CA GLY A 575 -15.96 18.84 -14.06
C GLY A 575 -15.73 18.51 -15.53
N PHE A 576 -14.62 17.83 -15.82
CA PHE A 576 -14.30 17.35 -17.17
C PHE A 576 -14.34 15.83 -17.21
N ALA A 577 -14.99 15.26 -18.23
CA ALA A 577 -14.72 13.90 -18.66
C ALA A 577 -13.57 13.93 -19.67
N LEU A 578 -12.68 12.95 -19.59
CA LEU A 578 -11.45 12.90 -20.37
C LEU A 578 -11.32 11.55 -21.08
N CYS A 579 -10.88 11.58 -22.34
CA CYS A 579 -10.62 10.40 -23.15
C CYS A 579 -9.18 10.40 -23.66
N VAL A 580 -8.51 9.26 -23.57
CA VAL A 580 -7.19 9.03 -24.18
C VAL A 580 -7.27 7.77 -25.04
N VAL A 581 -6.80 7.84 -26.29
CA VAL A 581 -6.56 6.66 -27.12
C VAL A 581 -5.04 6.47 -27.20
N ALA A 582 -4.53 5.42 -26.56
CA ALA A 582 -3.12 5.12 -26.51
C ALA A 582 -2.79 3.85 -27.31
N ALA A 583 -1.61 3.86 -27.93
CA ALA A 583 -0.95 2.71 -28.50
C ALA A 583 0.28 2.36 -27.65
N PHE A 584 0.60 1.08 -27.58
CA PHE A 584 1.71 0.57 -26.79
C PHE A 584 2.70 -0.13 -27.72
N GLU A 585 3.95 0.35 -27.74
CA GLU A 585 5.05 -0.30 -28.45
C GLU A 585 5.65 -1.39 -27.53
N ASP A 586 6.18 -2.48 -28.13
CA ASP A 586 6.35 -3.80 -27.50
C ASP A 586 7.06 -3.80 -26.14
N CYS A 587 6.29 -3.68 -25.04
CA CYS A 587 6.84 -3.58 -23.69
C CYS A 587 5.88 -4.08 -22.60
N GLU A 588 6.49 -4.35 -21.45
CA GLU A 588 5.83 -4.76 -20.22
C GLU A 588 5.59 -3.53 -19.33
N TYR A 589 4.33 -3.28 -18.97
CA TYR A 589 3.90 -2.16 -18.16
C TYR A 589 3.41 -2.64 -16.79
N PHE A 590 3.77 -1.90 -15.73
CA PHE A 590 3.15 -2.03 -14.41
C PHE A 590 2.07 -0.94 -14.24
N ASN A 591 1.68 -0.64 -12.99
CA ASN A 591 0.75 0.44 -12.69
C ASN A 591 1.19 1.76 -13.34
N PHE A 592 0.25 2.44 -14.00
CA PHE A 592 0.51 3.73 -14.63
C PHE A 592 -0.71 4.65 -14.56
N CYS A 593 -0.46 5.95 -14.63
CA CYS A 593 -1.48 6.99 -14.65
C CYS A 593 -1.27 7.92 -15.86
N PHE A 594 -2.27 8.76 -16.13
CA PHE A 594 -2.14 9.84 -17.11
C PHE A 594 -2.00 11.16 -16.36
N ASN A 595 -0.82 11.75 -16.40
CA ASN A 595 -0.65 13.14 -15.99
C ASN A 595 -1.34 14.03 -17.02
N CYS A 596 -2.28 14.85 -16.57
CA CYS A 596 -3.02 15.80 -17.37
C CYS A 596 -2.73 17.22 -16.91
N LYS A 597 -2.27 18.05 -17.85
CA LYS A 597 -1.99 19.47 -17.64
C LYS A 597 -3.02 20.29 -18.36
N CYS A 598 -3.67 21.19 -17.63
CA CYS A 598 -4.73 22.04 -18.13
C CYS A 598 -4.28 23.49 -18.05
N TYR A 599 -3.99 24.11 -19.19
CA TYR A 599 -3.60 25.52 -19.30
C TYR A 599 -4.79 26.36 -19.73
N PHE A 600 -5.29 27.22 -18.84
CA PHE A 600 -6.43 28.11 -19.10
C PHE A 600 -5.95 29.49 -19.50
N LEU A 601 -6.40 29.99 -20.66
CA LEU A 601 -6.03 31.30 -21.19
C LEU A 601 -7.16 32.31 -20.96
N THR A 602 -6.82 33.40 -20.26
CA THR A 602 -7.72 34.52 -19.91
C THR A 602 -8.02 35.43 -21.13
N LYS A 603 -8.66 36.59 -20.90
CA LYS A 603 -8.85 37.64 -21.92
C LYS A 603 -7.61 38.53 -22.12
N ASP A 604 -6.68 38.48 -21.17
CA ASP A 604 -5.56 39.40 -21.02
C ASP A 604 -4.21 38.66 -21.14
N ASP A 605 -4.23 37.53 -21.88
CA ASP A 605 -3.13 36.60 -22.16
C ASP A 605 -2.45 35.94 -20.94
N GLU A 606 -2.97 36.12 -19.72
CA GLU A 606 -2.53 35.34 -18.55
C GLU A 606 -2.91 33.85 -18.70
N VAL A 607 -1.98 32.98 -18.30
CA VAL A 607 -2.11 31.50 -18.37
C VAL A 607 -2.13 30.91 -16.96
N HIS A 608 -3.15 30.11 -16.67
CA HIS A 608 -3.28 29.38 -15.39
C HIS A 608 -3.11 27.87 -15.62
N GLU A 609 -2.07 27.28 -15.02
CA GLU A 609 -1.77 25.83 -15.09
C GLU A 609 -2.43 25.08 -13.93
N ILE A 610 -3.21 24.04 -14.24
CA ILE A 610 -3.66 23.03 -13.29
C ILE A 610 -3.05 21.69 -13.73
N VAL A 611 -2.30 21.04 -12.84
CA VAL A 611 -1.77 19.68 -13.07
C VAL A 611 -2.60 18.70 -12.23
N CYS A 612 -3.12 17.65 -12.86
CA CYS A 612 -3.81 16.55 -12.21
C CYS A 612 -3.22 15.23 -12.68
N ASP A 613 -2.82 14.38 -11.74
CA ASP A 613 -2.57 12.97 -12.05
C ASP A 613 -3.92 12.24 -12.06
N ILE A 614 -4.20 11.49 -13.12
CA ILE A 614 -5.47 10.80 -13.30
C ILE A 614 -5.22 9.30 -13.31
N ASP A 615 -5.96 8.58 -12.46
CA ASP A 615 -5.96 7.12 -12.38
C ASP A 615 -6.01 6.45 -13.77
N GLY A 616 -4.90 5.83 -14.18
CA GLY A 616 -4.81 5.08 -15.43
C GLY A 616 -5.19 3.62 -15.21
N MET A 617 -4.20 2.73 -15.17
CA MET A 617 -4.38 1.31 -14.90
C MET A 617 -3.75 0.90 -13.57
N LYS A 618 -4.55 0.22 -12.74
CA LYS A 618 -4.11 -0.45 -11.51
C LYS A 618 -4.21 -1.96 -11.72
N ILE A 619 -3.08 -2.62 -11.94
CA ILE A 619 -2.95 -4.07 -12.13
C ILE A 619 -2.36 -4.69 -10.86
N ASP A 620 -3.04 -5.67 -10.28
CA ASP A 620 -2.53 -6.41 -9.12
C ASP A 620 -1.34 -7.31 -9.49
N GLY A 621 -0.13 -6.80 -9.24
CA GLY A 621 1.10 -7.59 -9.10
C GLY A 621 1.59 -8.29 -10.38
N ARG A 622 1.23 -7.80 -11.58
CA ARG A 622 1.68 -8.38 -12.85
C ARG A 622 2.05 -7.33 -13.88
N LEU A 623 3.05 -7.68 -14.69
CA LEU A 623 3.40 -6.98 -15.91
C LEU A 623 2.33 -7.26 -16.98
N GLY A 624 1.76 -6.20 -17.54
CA GLY A 624 0.79 -6.23 -18.62
C GLY A 624 1.42 -5.83 -19.96
N PHE A 625 0.98 -6.48 -21.04
CA PHE A 625 1.31 -6.12 -22.42
C PHE A 625 0.00 -5.80 -23.15
N MET A 626 -0.03 -4.77 -24.00
CA MET A 626 -1.23 -4.35 -24.72
C MET A 626 -1.10 -4.62 -26.22
N GLU A 627 -1.98 -5.46 -26.76
CA GLU A 627 -1.89 -6.05 -28.11
C GLU A 627 -2.54 -5.18 -29.21
N SER A 628 -3.01 -3.98 -28.87
CA SER A 628 -3.78 -3.10 -29.75
C SER A 628 -3.70 -1.64 -29.29
N ASP A 629 -4.46 -0.77 -29.95
CA ASP A 629 -4.86 0.50 -29.36
C ASP A 629 -5.91 0.25 -28.27
N HIS A 630 -5.90 1.07 -27.22
CA HIS A 630 -6.89 1.04 -26.13
C HIS A 630 -7.46 2.44 -25.87
N VAL A 631 -8.76 2.48 -25.57
CA VAL A 631 -9.51 3.67 -25.19
C VAL A 631 -9.62 3.72 -23.69
N PHE A 632 -9.20 4.84 -23.11
CA PHE A 632 -9.26 5.14 -21.69
C PHE A 632 -10.29 6.24 -21.46
N LEU A 633 -11.29 5.99 -20.60
CA LEU A 633 -12.29 6.98 -20.19
C LEU A 633 -12.10 7.29 -18.71
N LEU A 634 -11.90 8.57 -18.40
CA LEU A 634 -11.35 9.01 -17.12
C LEU A 634 -12.15 10.17 -16.53
N TYR A 635 -12.30 10.17 -15.20
CA TYR A 635 -12.79 11.30 -14.41
C TYR A 635 -12.03 11.40 -13.09
N SER A 636 -11.71 12.62 -12.65
CA SER A 636 -11.09 12.90 -11.35
C SER A 636 -11.76 14.09 -10.68
N HIS A 637 -12.22 13.92 -9.44
CA HIS A 637 -12.76 15.01 -8.63
C HIS A 637 -11.74 16.15 -8.41
N GLN A 638 -10.43 15.89 -8.48
CA GLN A 638 -9.39 16.88 -8.21
C GLN A 638 -9.51 18.07 -9.18
N LEU A 639 -9.74 17.79 -10.48
CA LEU A 639 -9.97 18.82 -11.49
C LEU A 639 -11.17 19.70 -11.11
N SER A 640 -12.31 19.11 -10.72
CA SER A 640 -13.48 19.89 -10.27
C SER A 640 -13.27 20.62 -8.94
N ALA A 641 -12.50 20.05 -8.01
CA ALA A 641 -12.27 20.60 -6.68
C ALA A 641 -11.40 21.86 -6.71
N VAL A 642 -10.43 21.96 -7.63
CA VAL A 642 -9.62 23.16 -7.83
C VAL A 642 -10.51 24.35 -8.21
N PHE A 643 -11.38 24.21 -9.22
CA PHE A 643 -12.32 25.28 -9.58
C PHE A 643 -13.27 25.63 -8.43
N GLN A 644 -13.78 24.64 -7.69
CA GLN A 644 -14.70 24.89 -6.57
C GLN A 644 -14.03 25.65 -5.40
N ARG A 645 -12.74 25.40 -5.11
CA ARG A 645 -11.97 26.19 -4.15
C ARG A 645 -11.82 27.63 -4.62
N ASP A 646 -11.32 27.83 -5.84
CA ASP A 646 -11.03 29.16 -6.37
C ASP A 646 -12.31 30.01 -6.52
N VAL A 647 -13.45 29.37 -6.81
CA VAL A 647 -14.78 30.01 -6.81
C VAL A 647 -15.22 30.46 -5.41
N GLY A 648 -14.81 29.74 -4.35
CA GLY A 648 -15.11 30.10 -2.96
C GLY A 648 -14.21 31.20 -2.40
N GLU A 649 -12.92 31.20 -2.74
CA GLU A 649 -11.92 32.17 -2.26
C GLU A 649 -11.67 33.29 -3.28
N HIS A 650 -12.73 34.02 -3.62
CA HIS A 650 -12.76 35.26 -4.43
C HIS A 650 -12.26 35.19 -5.90
N ASN A 651 -11.66 34.10 -6.38
CA ASN A 651 -11.11 33.97 -7.75
C ASN A 651 -12.13 33.63 -8.85
N LEU A 652 -13.43 33.81 -8.59
CA LEU A 652 -14.54 33.72 -9.57
C LEU A 652 -14.31 34.54 -10.86
N SER A 653 -13.49 35.59 -10.80
CA SER A 653 -13.13 36.47 -11.92
C SER A 653 -12.26 35.80 -12.98
N ILE A 654 -11.37 34.88 -12.60
CA ILE A 654 -10.30 34.38 -13.48
C ILE A 654 -10.87 33.41 -14.51
N TYR A 655 -11.42 32.28 -14.07
CA TYR A 655 -11.94 31.24 -14.97
C TYR A 655 -13.16 31.69 -15.80
N SER A 656 -13.92 32.68 -15.30
CA SER A 656 -15.02 33.31 -16.07
C SER A 656 -14.53 34.32 -17.12
N SER A 657 -13.25 34.71 -17.07
CA SER A 657 -12.58 35.43 -18.16
C SER A 657 -12.08 34.49 -19.27
N CYS A 658 -11.74 33.24 -18.93
CA CYS A 658 -11.04 32.31 -19.82
C CYS A 658 -11.84 31.97 -21.09
N ARG A 659 -11.15 31.96 -22.23
CA ARG A 659 -11.74 31.68 -23.55
C ARG A 659 -11.35 30.32 -24.11
N GLU A 660 -10.13 29.88 -23.83
CA GLU A 660 -9.58 28.63 -24.36
C GLU A 660 -8.84 27.90 -23.25
N ALA A 661 -8.83 26.56 -23.34
CA ALA A 661 -8.04 25.71 -22.46
C ALA A 661 -7.31 24.65 -23.29
N LEU A 662 -6.00 24.52 -23.08
CA LEU A 662 -5.16 23.47 -23.63
C LEU A 662 -5.07 22.33 -22.59
N PHE A 663 -5.49 21.14 -22.98
CA PHE A 663 -5.29 19.92 -22.21
C PHE A 663 -4.15 19.13 -22.84
N GLU A 664 -3.09 18.87 -22.08
CA GLU A 664 -1.99 17.99 -22.48
C GLU A 664 -2.00 16.72 -21.61
N PHE A 665 -1.86 15.57 -22.25
CA PHE A 665 -1.86 14.26 -21.61
C PHE A 665 -0.49 13.60 -21.78
N SER A 666 0.04 13.02 -20.72
CA SER A 666 1.26 12.19 -20.78
C SER A 666 1.12 10.94 -19.92
N PRO A 667 1.49 9.75 -20.43
CA PRO A 667 1.48 8.53 -19.64
C PRO A 667 2.71 8.50 -18.73
N VAL A 668 2.50 8.30 -17.43
CA VAL A 668 3.57 8.25 -16.42
C VAL A 668 3.42 7.03 -15.51
N ASP A 669 4.55 6.49 -15.05
CA ASP A 669 4.57 5.34 -14.15
C ASP A 669 4.21 5.71 -12.69
N GLU A 670 4.24 4.72 -11.79
CA GLU A 670 4.01 4.92 -10.34
C GLU A 670 5.03 5.84 -9.64
N TYR A 671 6.12 6.21 -10.33
CA TYR A 671 7.13 7.18 -9.88
C TYR A 671 7.03 8.52 -10.64
N LEU A 672 5.92 8.75 -11.34
CA LEU A 672 5.65 9.92 -12.20
C LEU A 672 6.69 10.13 -13.32
N GLN A 673 7.36 9.07 -13.78
CA GLN A 673 8.31 9.14 -14.89
C GLN A 673 7.62 8.88 -16.24
N PRO A 674 7.93 9.64 -17.31
CA PRO A 674 7.27 9.47 -18.61
C PRO A 674 7.49 8.10 -19.26
N ILE A 675 6.39 7.40 -19.56
CA ILE A 675 6.39 6.08 -20.20
C ILE A 675 6.61 6.25 -21.70
N ARG A 676 7.88 6.15 -22.12
CA ARG A 676 8.32 6.41 -23.50
C ARG A 676 7.66 5.55 -24.59
N ASN A 677 7.19 4.37 -24.21
CA ASN A 677 6.70 3.35 -25.15
C ASN A 677 5.15 3.33 -25.22
N CYS A 678 4.48 4.15 -24.40
CA CYS A 678 3.06 4.44 -24.52
C CYS A 678 2.88 5.74 -25.32
N LYS A 679 2.15 5.67 -26.43
CA LYS A 679 1.99 6.77 -27.38
C LYS A 679 0.52 7.13 -27.53
N ILE A 680 0.16 8.31 -27.04
CA ILE A 680 -1.19 8.86 -27.20
C ILE A 680 -1.41 9.23 -28.68
N LYS A 681 -2.33 8.51 -29.34
CA LYS A 681 -2.73 8.73 -30.73
C LYS A 681 -3.82 9.79 -30.85
N LYS A 682 -4.73 9.87 -29.86
CA LYS A 682 -5.83 10.83 -29.81
C LYS A 682 -6.17 11.16 -28.37
N CYS A 683 -6.71 12.35 -28.13
CA CYS A 683 -7.27 12.73 -26.85
C CYS A 683 -8.58 13.52 -27.04
N GLY A 684 -9.45 13.47 -26.04
CA GLY A 684 -10.75 14.15 -26.06
C GLY A 684 -11.16 14.65 -24.68
N VAL A 685 -11.97 15.71 -24.68
CA VAL A 685 -12.46 16.40 -23.48
C VAL A 685 -13.94 16.73 -23.66
N HIS A 686 -14.73 16.53 -22.61
CA HIS A 686 -16.13 16.95 -22.54
C HIS A 686 -16.39 17.68 -21.22
N LEU A 687 -17.15 18.79 -21.26
CA LEU A 687 -17.51 19.56 -20.08
C LEU A 687 -18.79 18.99 -19.46
N LEU A 688 -18.71 18.50 -18.23
CA LEU A 688 -19.86 17.92 -17.53
C LEU A 688 -20.67 19.02 -16.83
N TYR A 689 -21.98 18.96 -17.01
CA TYR A 689 -22.94 19.87 -16.38
C TYR A 689 -24.07 19.09 -15.71
N LEU A 690 -24.68 19.71 -14.70
CA LEU A 690 -25.96 19.28 -14.17
C LEU A 690 -27.05 19.52 -15.22
N GLU A 691 -27.74 18.46 -15.59
CA GLU A 691 -28.96 18.52 -16.40
C GLU A 691 -30.08 19.21 -15.60
N GLU A 692 -30.96 19.93 -16.29
CA GLU A 692 -32.18 20.48 -15.68
C GLU A 692 -33.29 19.45 -15.77
N GLU A 693 -33.96 19.17 -14.64
CA GLU A 693 -35.22 18.46 -14.64
C GLU A 693 -36.23 19.26 -15.47
N THR A 694 -36.59 18.75 -16.64
CA THR A 694 -37.53 19.37 -17.59
C THR A 694 -38.98 19.24 -17.09
N THR A 695 -39.26 19.98 -16.03
CA THR A 695 -40.54 20.07 -15.31
C THR A 695 -41.63 20.77 -16.15
N GLN A 696 -42.11 20.08 -17.19
CA GLN A 696 -43.42 20.34 -17.77
C GLN A 696 -44.49 19.46 -17.12
N ILE A 697 -44.76 19.70 -15.83
CA ILE A 697 -46.00 19.30 -15.16
C ILE A 697 -46.61 20.57 -14.55
N SER A 698 -47.85 20.87 -14.92
CA SER A 698 -48.55 22.10 -14.54
C SER A 698 -49.53 21.87 -13.38
N GLY A 699 -49.10 22.13 -12.15
CA GLY A 699 -49.91 21.98 -10.92
C GLY A 699 -50.12 20.51 -10.52
N ASP A 700 -50.23 20.15 -9.25
CA ASP A 700 -50.48 20.95 -8.04
C ASP A 700 -49.72 20.33 -6.82
N ASP A 701 -49.66 21.01 -5.69
CA ASP A 701 -48.91 20.55 -4.50
C ASP A 701 -49.58 19.38 -3.77
N SER A 702 -48.85 18.27 -3.55
CA SER A 702 -48.79 17.61 -2.23
C SER A 702 -47.73 16.50 -2.14
N LEU A 703 -47.01 16.48 -1.02
CA LEU A 703 -46.08 15.41 -0.64
C LEU A 703 -46.84 14.18 -0.11
N ASN A 704 -46.32 12.97 -0.39
CA ASN A 704 -46.30 11.88 0.58
C ASN A 704 -45.35 10.74 0.14
N GLU A 705 -44.58 10.21 1.08
CA GLU A 705 -43.85 8.94 0.94
C GLU A 705 -44.76 7.77 1.34
N ALA A 706 -45.22 6.95 0.39
CA ALA A 706 -45.66 5.56 0.63
C ALA A 706 -46.01 4.86 -0.69
N GLY A 707 -45.89 3.51 -0.70
CA GLY A 707 -46.61 2.67 -1.66
C GLY A 707 -45.76 2.01 -2.76
N LEU A 708 -45.34 0.77 -2.50
CA LEU A 708 -45.30 -0.24 -3.56
C LEU A 708 -46.75 -0.62 -3.91
N VAL A 709 -47.08 -0.75 -5.19
CA VAL A 709 -47.89 -1.87 -5.74
C VAL A 709 -47.94 -1.80 -7.28
N GLU A 710 -48.07 -3.00 -7.84
CA GLU A 710 -48.26 -3.46 -9.21
C GLU A 710 -48.98 -2.53 -10.21
N SER A 711 -48.63 -2.67 -11.50
CA SER A 711 -49.45 -2.24 -12.64
C SER A 711 -49.55 -3.31 -13.72
N GLY A 712 -50.50 -4.23 -13.55
CA GLY A 712 -51.22 -4.85 -14.68
C GLY A 712 -52.60 -4.19 -14.79
N GLY A 713 -53.18 -3.98 -15.96
CA GLY A 713 -52.68 -4.32 -17.30
C GLY A 713 -53.66 -3.84 -18.39
N ASP A 714 -54.03 -4.77 -19.27
CA ASP A 714 -54.87 -4.64 -20.47
C ASP A 714 -54.31 -3.83 -21.67
N GLY A 715 -54.33 -4.38 -22.89
CA GLY A 715 -54.66 -5.78 -23.24
C GLY A 715 -54.83 -6.05 -24.73
N ILE A 716 -55.01 -7.32 -25.10
CA ILE A 716 -55.76 -7.79 -26.28
C ILE A 716 -56.21 -9.25 -26.07
N GLN A 717 -57.54 -9.38 -26.02
CA GLN A 717 -58.47 -10.51 -26.14
C GLN A 717 -57.98 -11.96 -26.47
N ASN A 718 -58.48 -12.89 -25.62
CA ASN A 718 -59.21 -14.13 -25.93
C ASN A 718 -58.54 -15.31 -26.68
N ILE A 719 -58.61 -16.50 -26.05
CA ILE A 719 -59.44 -17.66 -26.45
C ILE A 719 -59.62 -18.59 -25.21
N VAL A 720 -60.49 -19.62 -25.30
CA VAL A 720 -61.20 -20.29 -24.18
C VAL A 720 -60.67 -21.73 -23.91
N GLU A 721 -61.27 -22.41 -22.91
CA GLU A 721 -61.18 -23.83 -22.51
C GLU A 721 -60.08 -24.09 -21.45
N ASP A 722 -60.39 -24.27 -20.15
CA ASP A 722 -61.22 -25.27 -19.42
C ASP A 722 -60.47 -26.59 -19.11
N GLU A 723 -60.18 -26.85 -17.81
CA GLU A 723 -60.64 -28.07 -17.09
C GLU A 723 -60.28 -28.10 -15.58
N GLU A 724 -60.89 -29.06 -14.87
CA GLU A 724 -61.26 -29.08 -13.45
C GLU A 724 -60.15 -29.34 -12.39
N VAL A 725 -60.42 -28.87 -11.16
CA VAL A 725 -59.91 -29.38 -9.86
C VAL A 725 -60.73 -30.65 -9.48
N PRO A 726 -60.32 -31.61 -8.59
CA PRO A 726 -59.94 -31.30 -7.19
C PRO A 726 -59.10 -32.33 -6.35
N ASN A 727 -58.73 -31.90 -5.12
CA ASN A 727 -58.52 -32.73 -3.90
C ASN A 727 -57.33 -33.74 -3.87
N SER A 728 -56.70 -34.08 -2.75
CA SER A 728 -56.96 -33.89 -1.29
C SER A 728 -55.58 -33.78 -0.54
N THR A 729 -55.39 -33.74 0.80
CA THR A 729 -56.19 -34.22 1.96
C THR A 729 -55.79 -33.50 3.28
N THR A 730 -56.63 -33.66 4.30
CA THR A 730 -56.41 -33.46 5.77
C THR A 730 -55.36 -34.43 6.35
N LEU A 731 -54.84 -34.34 7.60
CA LEU A 731 -55.18 -33.64 8.87
C LEU A 731 -53.90 -32.90 9.40
N GLU A 732 -53.64 -32.46 10.65
CA GLU A 732 -54.28 -32.37 12.00
C GLU A 732 -53.51 -31.24 12.76
N GLU A 733 -54.07 -30.34 13.59
CA GLU A 733 -54.33 -30.38 15.06
C GLU A 733 -53.25 -31.10 15.92
N GLU A 734 -52.75 -30.61 17.07
CA GLU A 734 -53.16 -29.58 18.05
C GLU A 734 -52.09 -28.44 18.21
N GLY A 735 -52.25 -27.33 18.98
CA GLY A 735 -53.39 -26.82 19.74
C GLY A 735 -53.03 -26.17 21.09
N THR A 736 -52.55 -24.92 21.11
CA THR A 736 -52.58 -24.03 22.30
C THR A 736 -52.79 -22.57 21.88
N LYS A 737 -53.45 -21.74 22.71
CA LYS A 737 -54.04 -20.45 22.28
C LYS A 737 -54.10 -19.42 23.41
N ASN A 738 -54.25 -18.15 23.00
CA ASN A 738 -54.40 -16.92 23.82
C ASN A 738 -53.05 -16.36 24.32
N LYS A 739 -52.62 -15.14 23.91
CA LYS A 739 -53.15 -13.77 24.18
C LYS A 739 -52.80 -13.31 25.61
N SER A 740 -52.47 -12.05 25.85
CA SER A 740 -52.86 -10.81 25.13
C SER A 740 -51.78 -9.71 25.08
N GLU A 741 -52.11 -8.59 24.39
CA GLU A 741 -51.66 -7.19 24.54
C GLU A 741 -50.23 -6.92 25.09
N SER A 742 -49.27 -6.34 24.34
CA SER A 742 -49.22 -5.05 23.62
C SER A 742 -48.95 -3.82 24.51
N GLU A 743 -47.75 -3.26 24.40
CA GLU A 743 -47.48 -1.83 24.57
C GLU A 743 -46.23 -1.46 23.76
N ILE A 744 -46.27 -0.32 23.08
CA ILE A 744 -45.15 0.26 22.32
C ILE A 744 -44.93 1.64 22.92
N ASP A 745 -43.71 1.93 23.39
CA ASP A 745 -43.38 3.30 23.76
C ASP A 745 -41.96 3.74 23.36
N THR A 746 -41.94 4.63 22.37
CA THR A 746 -41.14 5.84 22.24
C THR A 746 -39.78 5.92 22.96
N LEU A 747 -38.69 5.85 22.19
CA LEU A 747 -37.38 6.36 22.60
C LEU A 747 -37.12 7.77 22.04
N LEU A 748 -37.00 8.74 22.95
CA LEU A 748 -36.85 10.17 22.63
C LEU A 748 -35.40 10.63 22.40
N LEU A 749 -35.26 11.70 21.60
CA LEU A 749 -34.00 12.37 21.27
C LEU A 749 -33.31 13.02 22.49
N GLY A 750 -32.26 12.39 23.00
CA GLY A 750 -31.41 12.94 24.07
C GLY A 750 -30.33 13.91 23.56
N LYS A 751 -30.61 15.21 23.52
CA LYS A 751 -29.55 16.24 23.39
C LYS A 751 -28.85 16.46 24.74
N SER A 752 -27.56 16.19 24.82
CA SER A 752 -26.69 16.66 25.91
C SER A 752 -25.39 17.24 25.35
N GLY A 753 -25.03 18.43 25.81
CA GLY A 753 -23.80 19.11 25.42
C GLY A 753 -22.92 19.35 26.64
N VAL A 754 -21.70 18.82 26.63
CA VAL A 754 -20.69 19.06 27.67
C VAL A 754 -19.39 19.54 27.01
N LYS A 755 -18.77 20.54 27.63
CA LYS A 755 -17.54 21.18 27.13
C LYS A 755 -16.34 20.29 27.39
N LEU A 756 -15.43 20.17 26.42
CA LEU A 756 -14.02 19.88 26.68
C LEU A 756 -13.19 21.16 26.55
N ARG A 757 -12.12 21.26 27.34
CA ARG A 757 -11.25 22.44 27.44
C ARG A 757 -10.00 22.28 26.57
N SER A 758 -9.40 23.41 26.24
CA SER A 758 -8.07 23.51 25.62
C SER A 758 -6.94 23.04 26.56
N SER A 759 -6.03 22.22 26.04
CA SER A 759 -4.68 22.02 26.59
C SER A 759 -3.70 21.59 25.51
N SER A 760 -2.55 22.27 25.44
CA SER A 760 -1.27 21.87 24.82
C SER A 760 -1.28 21.09 23.49
N TRP A 761 -0.83 21.75 22.41
CA TRP A 761 -0.19 21.06 21.28
C TRP A 761 1.17 20.49 21.73
N LEU A 762 1.49 19.23 21.38
CA LEU A 762 2.87 18.76 21.08
C LEU A 762 2.96 17.31 20.56
N ASP A 763 2.02 16.42 20.87
CA ASP A 763 2.16 14.96 20.66
C ASP A 763 1.62 14.40 19.31
N LEU A 764 1.79 15.11 18.19
CA LEU A 764 1.15 14.72 16.89
C LEU A 764 2.09 14.61 15.68
N LEU A 765 3.33 14.16 15.88
CA LEU A 765 4.29 13.84 14.81
C LEU A 765 5.07 12.54 15.06
N PHE A 766 4.40 11.38 15.24
CA PHE A 766 5.07 10.06 15.08
C PHE A 766 4.16 8.84 14.78
N PHE A 767 2.94 9.04 14.26
CA PHE A 767 2.09 7.94 13.76
C PHE A 767 1.43 8.31 12.43
N ASN A 768 1.96 7.81 11.31
CA ASN A 768 1.25 7.80 10.02
C ASN A 768 1.83 6.78 9.02
N CYS A 769 1.82 5.50 9.40
CA CYS A 769 1.91 4.33 8.52
C CYS A 769 1.12 3.17 9.17
N PHE A 770 0.39 2.40 8.37
CA PHE A 770 -0.62 1.40 8.78
C PHE A 770 -1.85 1.99 9.51
N GLY A 771 -3.05 1.85 8.93
CA GLY A 771 -4.29 2.30 9.59
C GLY A 771 -5.55 2.47 8.73
N ALA A 772 -5.74 1.69 7.65
CA ALA A 772 -6.90 1.80 6.77
C ALA A 772 -7.77 0.52 6.76
N VAL A 773 -8.29 0.15 7.92
CA VAL A 773 -9.39 -0.82 8.07
C VAL A 773 -10.33 -0.36 9.18
N ASN A 774 -11.55 0.03 8.78
CA ASN A 774 -12.80 0.10 9.55
C ASN A 774 -13.94 -0.03 8.52
#